data_AF-A0A8T3TNI2-F1
#
_entry.id   AF-A0A8T3TNI2-F1
#
_cell.length_a   1.000
_cell.length_b   1.000
_cell.length_c   1.000
_cell.angle_alpha   90.00
_cell.angle_beta   90.00
_cell.angle_gamma   90.00
#
_symmetry.space_group_name_H-M   'P 1'
#
loop_
_entity.id
_entity.type
_entity.pdbx_description
1 polymer ?
#
loop_
_entity_poly.entity_id
_entity_poly.type
_entity_poly.pdbx_seq_one_letter_code
_entity_poly.pdbx_strand_id
1 'polypeptide(L)'
;MAWPPQPRGARAGPRAGARLRHPPVAHGVAVRGIRVTVKVRRGQRGVAAVAGAGADGSGTAPDPLWFKDAIIYELHVRAFFDGSGDGQGDFRGLTAQLDYLQDLGVTAIWLLPFYPSPLKDDGYDIADYTSVNPDYGTLRDVRAFIREAHRRGLRVITELVCNHTSDQHPWFQRARRAPAGSVNRDFYVWSDTADRYREARIIFKDFETSNWSWDPVANAYYWHRFYSHQPDLNFESPQVRAALVKAMDFWLDMGVDGLRLDAVPYLYEREGTNCENLPETHAFLRELRAHVDERYGDRMLLAEANQWPEDSVAYFGQGDECHMAFHFPVMPRMFMSLRMEDRFPILDILEQTPPIPENAQWAMFLRNHDELTLEMVTDEERDYMYRVYAHDPQMRINLGIRRRLAPLMGNNRRRIELMNGLLFALPGTPVLYYGDEIGMGDNVYLGDRNGVRTPMQWSGDRNAGFSAANRQRLFLPIITDPEYHYESINVQAQQDNPHSLLWWMKRLIALRKQHPAFGRGSLEFLHPENRKVLAFVREFQGERILVVANLSRYVQYAELDLSAFAGQVPVEMFGHVEFPTIGERPFFVTLGPHAFYWFQLVTPATTAGGEAGPATLPSAGDLASLFQDDVRRRALLRSLPSYLRARRWFGAKTRRIREVRVSDRMTISGGDLDAALLILEILYNDGDPETYLLPLALASAEEAERVLEHSPHALVGRVTDGADGPVRVLYDACFDPRFDRAMLDVIGGRRRVRGRAGGALTGHATSAFRGLRGDASAGLDPSPSRAEQSNTSVLFG
;
A
#
# COMPACT_ATOMS: atom_id res chain seq x y z
N MET A 1 -10.76 -61.64 16.39
CA MET A 1 -10.04 -62.29 17.51
C MET A 1 -9.05 -61.24 18.01
N ALA A 2 -9.19 -60.63 19.20
CA ALA A 2 -9.22 -61.22 20.54
C ALA A 2 -8.00 -62.13 20.72
N TRP A 3 -7.04 -61.88 21.63
CA TRP A 3 -7.17 -61.76 23.09
C TRP A 3 -5.81 -61.24 23.71
N PRO A 4 -5.52 -61.25 25.04
CA PRO A 4 -5.90 -60.23 26.04
C PRO A 4 -4.69 -59.64 26.85
N PRO A 5 -4.92 -58.69 27.78
CA PRO A 5 -3.93 -58.20 28.77
C PRO A 5 -4.10 -58.82 30.17
N GLN A 6 -3.11 -58.73 31.09
CA GLN A 6 -3.19 -58.82 32.58
C GLN A 6 -1.77 -58.71 33.24
N PRO A 7 -1.58 -58.53 34.59
CA PRO A 7 -2.32 -57.67 35.55
C PRO A 7 -1.50 -57.14 36.79
N ARG A 8 -2.19 -56.42 37.72
CA ARG A 8 -1.91 -56.16 39.18
C ARG A 8 -0.72 -55.25 39.54
N GLY A 9 -0.74 -54.40 40.59
CA GLY A 9 -1.74 -54.06 41.64
C GLY A 9 -1.33 -52.74 42.37
N ALA A 10 -1.86 -52.29 43.52
CA ALA A 10 -2.86 -52.84 44.45
C ALA A 10 -3.81 -51.73 45.04
N ARG A 11 -3.74 -51.39 46.35
CA ARG A 11 -4.65 -50.43 47.07
C ARG A 11 -4.06 -49.86 48.37
N ALA A 12 -4.47 -48.66 48.80
CA ALA A 12 -4.88 -48.35 50.19
C ALA A 12 -5.55 -46.96 50.35
N GLY A 13 -6.49 -46.85 51.29
CA GLY A 13 -6.98 -45.63 51.97
C GLY A 13 -7.33 -46.02 53.42
N PRO A 14 -8.13 -45.28 54.23
CA PRO A 14 -8.70 -43.93 54.08
C PRO A 14 -8.47 -43.03 55.34
N ARG A 15 -8.98 -41.78 55.38
CA ARG A 15 -9.69 -41.16 56.55
C ARG A 15 -10.20 -39.75 56.28
N ALA A 16 -11.19 -39.30 57.07
CA ALA A 16 -11.90 -38.03 56.94
C ALA A 16 -11.45 -36.98 57.99
N GLY A 17 -11.74 -35.69 57.75
CA GLY A 17 -11.41 -34.58 58.66
C GLY A 17 -12.33 -33.35 58.51
N ALA A 18 -12.98 -33.00 59.61
CA ALA A 18 -13.95 -31.93 59.88
C ALA A 18 -13.90 -30.60 59.09
N ARG A 19 -15.10 -30.02 58.88
CA ARG A 19 -15.30 -28.56 58.67
C ARG A 19 -15.25 -27.82 60.00
N LEU A 20 -14.65 -26.64 60.03
CA LEU A 20 -14.74 -25.70 61.15
C LEU A 20 -15.42 -24.38 60.73
N ARG A 21 -16.32 -23.89 61.58
CA ARG A 21 -16.91 -22.54 61.55
C ARG A 21 -16.56 -21.86 62.86
N HIS A 22 -16.18 -20.59 62.83
CA HIS A 22 -16.21 -19.68 63.99
C HIS A 22 -16.60 -18.24 63.55
N PRO A 23 -17.05 -17.37 64.47
CA PRO A 23 -18.21 -16.50 64.20
C PRO A 23 -17.86 -14.97 64.28
N PRO A 24 -18.80 -14.01 64.43
CA PRO A 24 -18.65 -12.65 63.89
C PRO A 24 -18.15 -11.59 64.88
N VAL A 25 -17.63 -10.46 64.36
CA VAL A 25 -17.40 -9.23 65.16
C VAL A 25 -17.77 -7.95 64.39
N ALA A 26 -18.60 -7.13 65.04
CA ALA A 26 -18.85 -5.69 64.94
C ALA A 26 -18.96 -4.96 63.57
N HIS A 27 -20.09 -4.27 63.39
CA HIS A 27 -20.19 -3.09 62.51
C HIS A 27 -19.49 -1.88 63.13
N GLY A 28 -18.81 -1.08 62.29
CA GLY A 28 -18.29 0.24 62.65
C GLY A 28 -18.54 1.25 61.53
N VAL A 29 -19.41 2.22 61.81
CA VAL A 29 -19.65 3.49 61.07
C VAL A 29 -19.92 3.37 59.55
N ALA A 30 -21.20 3.54 59.18
CA ALA A 30 -21.60 3.69 57.78
C ALA A 30 -21.27 5.09 57.26
N VAL A 31 -20.31 5.19 56.33
CA VAL A 31 -20.23 6.34 55.40
C VAL A 31 -21.32 6.15 54.35
N ARG A 32 -22.33 7.02 54.35
CA ARG A 32 -23.32 7.09 53.27
C ARG A 32 -22.66 7.72 52.04
N GLY A 33 -22.23 6.89 51.09
CA GLY A 33 -21.67 7.37 49.82
C GLY A 33 -22.06 6.47 48.66
N ILE A 34 -22.50 7.06 47.55
CA ILE A 34 -22.76 6.33 46.30
C ILE A 34 -21.43 6.06 45.61
N ARG A 35 -20.94 4.81 45.63
CA ARG A 35 -19.78 4.39 44.85
C ARG A 35 -20.19 4.01 43.43
N VAL A 36 -19.89 4.88 42.46
CA VAL A 36 -20.02 4.57 41.03
C VAL A 36 -18.81 3.73 40.57
N THR A 37 -19.02 2.77 39.66
CA THR A 37 -17.92 1.98 39.07
C THR A 37 -18.23 1.68 37.62
N VAL A 38 -17.45 2.27 36.70
CA VAL A 38 -17.56 2.00 35.27
C VAL A 38 -16.90 0.66 34.97
N LYS A 39 -17.64 -0.29 34.37
CA LYS A 39 -17.10 -1.57 33.90
C LYS A 39 -17.16 -1.63 32.38
N VAL A 40 -15.98 -1.59 31.74
CA VAL A 40 -15.85 -1.89 30.31
C VAL A 40 -16.08 -3.39 30.10
N ARG A 41 -17.09 -3.75 29.30
CA ARG A 41 -17.27 -5.12 28.80
C ARG A 41 -16.79 -5.17 27.36
N ARG A 42 -15.70 -5.89 27.08
CA ARG A 42 -15.36 -6.32 25.70
C ARG A 42 -16.51 -7.19 25.20
N GLY A 43 -17.22 -6.72 24.18
CA GLY A 43 -18.06 -7.59 23.38
C GLY A 43 -17.16 -8.36 22.42
N GLN A 44 -17.19 -9.71 22.46
CA GLN A 44 -16.60 -10.50 21.39
C GLN A 44 -17.43 -10.31 20.12
N ARG A 45 -16.90 -9.50 19.20
CA ARG A 45 -17.19 -9.56 17.77
C ARG A 45 -15.84 -9.70 17.06
N GLY A 46 -15.84 -10.37 15.92
CA GLY A 46 -14.63 -10.62 15.14
C GLY A 46 -13.90 -9.33 14.81
N VAL A 47 -12.59 -9.45 14.59
CA VAL A 47 -11.71 -8.32 14.22
C VAL A 47 -12.15 -7.77 12.87
N ALA A 48 -13.02 -6.76 12.90
CA ALA A 48 -13.23 -5.89 11.75
C ALA A 48 -12.00 -4.98 11.66
N ALA A 49 -11.37 -4.93 10.50
CA ALA A 49 -10.24 -4.05 10.26
C ALA A 49 -10.62 -2.61 10.61
N VAL A 50 -9.79 -1.93 11.41
CA VAL A 50 -9.92 -0.50 11.63
C VAL A 50 -9.44 0.19 10.37
N ALA A 51 -10.35 0.36 9.41
CA ALA A 51 -10.13 1.22 8.26
C ALA A 51 -9.74 2.61 8.76
N GLY A 52 -8.55 3.07 8.35
CA GLY A 52 -8.06 4.39 8.73
C GLY A 52 -9.07 5.45 8.28
N ALA A 53 -9.48 6.32 9.21
CA ALA A 53 -10.36 7.44 8.89
C ALA A 53 -9.62 8.45 8.01
N GLY A 54 -9.77 8.27 6.69
CA GLY A 54 -9.24 9.12 5.62
C GLY A 54 -10.26 9.22 4.49
N ALA A 55 -11.52 9.50 4.85
CA ALA A 55 -12.65 9.59 3.93
C ALA A 55 -13.64 10.70 4.36
N ASP A 56 -13.12 11.84 4.83
CA ASP A 56 -13.87 13.09 4.83
C ASP A 56 -13.69 13.76 3.46
N GLY A 57 -14.80 13.98 2.76
CA GLY A 57 -14.86 14.52 1.40
C GLY A 57 -14.56 16.02 1.30
N SER A 58 -13.52 16.51 1.98
CA SER A 58 -12.91 17.80 1.64
C SER A 58 -12.01 17.61 0.43
N GLY A 59 -12.29 18.30 -0.67
CA GLY A 59 -11.42 18.29 -1.84
C GLY A 59 -10.03 18.83 -1.49
N THR A 60 -9.09 17.93 -1.25
CA THR A 60 -7.66 18.24 -1.32
C THR A 60 -7.38 18.75 -2.73
N ALA A 61 -6.62 19.83 -2.85
CA ALA A 61 -6.17 20.32 -4.15
C ALA A 61 -5.50 19.17 -4.94
N PRO A 62 -5.67 19.11 -6.27
CA PRO A 62 -5.01 18.08 -7.06
C PRO A 62 -3.50 18.10 -6.79
N ASP A 63 -2.95 16.97 -6.34
CA ASP A 63 -1.51 16.77 -6.22
C ASP A 63 -1.00 16.27 -7.57
N PRO A 64 -0.29 17.09 -8.37
CA PRO A 64 0.21 16.69 -9.67
C PRO A 64 1.29 15.61 -9.58
N LEU A 65 1.89 15.38 -8.40
CA LEU A 65 2.98 14.42 -8.19
C LEU A 65 2.54 13.21 -7.34
N TRP A 66 1.24 12.93 -7.27
CA TRP A 66 0.67 11.82 -6.48
C TRP A 66 1.33 10.46 -6.80
N PHE A 67 1.76 10.28 -8.04
CA PHE A 67 2.38 9.06 -8.54
C PHE A 67 3.75 8.76 -7.91
N LYS A 68 4.42 9.75 -7.29
CA LYS A 68 5.71 9.55 -6.60
C LYS A 68 5.60 8.77 -5.28
N ASP A 69 4.48 8.92 -4.58
CA ASP A 69 4.20 8.23 -3.31
C ASP A 69 3.36 6.96 -3.49
N ALA A 70 2.87 6.72 -4.71
CA ALA A 70 1.97 5.64 -5.02
C ALA A 70 2.57 4.24 -4.77
N ILE A 71 1.67 3.26 -4.70
CA ILE A 71 1.94 1.83 -4.80
C ILE A 71 0.99 1.34 -5.89
N ILE A 72 1.54 0.95 -7.04
CA ILE A 72 0.77 0.55 -8.22
C ILE A 72 0.57 -0.98 -8.18
N TYR A 73 -0.61 -1.43 -8.57
CA TYR A 73 -0.95 -2.85 -8.69
C TYR A 73 -1.44 -3.14 -10.11
N GLU A 74 -0.64 -3.89 -10.85
CA GLU A 74 -0.88 -4.36 -12.23
C GLU A 74 -1.80 -5.58 -12.21
N LEU A 75 -2.95 -5.48 -12.86
CA LEU A 75 -3.89 -6.61 -13.01
C LEU A 75 -4.56 -6.65 -14.38
N HIS A 76 -4.91 -7.87 -14.80
CA HIS A 76 -5.78 -8.08 -15.96
C HIS A 76 -7.21 -8.31 -15.49
N VAL A 77 -8.17 -7.52 -15.99
CA VAL A 77 -9.60 -7.64 -15.64
C VAL A 77 -10.09 -9.08 -15.82
N ARG A 78 -9.73 -9.70 -16.95
CA ARG A 78 -10.06 -11.08 -17.33
C ARG A 78 -9.57 -12.13 -16.33
N ALA A 79 -8.46 -11.88 -15.64
CA ALA A 79 -7.83 -12.84 -14.73
C ALA A 79 -8.17 -12.61 -13.25
N PHE A 80 -8.76 -11.46 -12.89
CA PHE A 80 -8.87 -11.08 -11.48
C PHE A 80 -10.08 -11.70 -10.77
N PHE A 81 -11.31 -11.49 -11.25
CA PHE A 81 -12.51 -12.13 -10.67
C PHE A 81 -13.69 -12.14 -11.65
N ASP A 82 -14.35 -13.28 -11.81
CA ASP A 82 -15.56 -13.46 -12.63
C ASP A 82 -16.82 -13.17 -11.81
N GLY A 83 -17.45 -12.02 -12.06
CA GLY A 83 -18.71 -11.60 -11.43
C GLY A 83 -19.95 -12.10 -12.17
N SER A 84 -19.80 -12.66 -13.36
CA SER A 84 -20.89 -13.12 -14.25
C SER A 84 -21.18 -14.63 -14.13
N GLY A 85 -20.16 -15.42 -13.75
CA GLY A 85 -20.17 -16.88 -13.71
C GLY A 85 -19.96 -17.55 -15.08
N ASP A 86 -19.42 -16.85 -16.07
CA ASP A 86 -19.24 -17.34 -17.43
C ASP A 86 -17.89 -18.01 -17.72
N GLY A 87 -16.88 -17.75 -16.87
CA GLY A 87 -15.51 -18.24 -16.98
C GLY A 87 -14.45 -17.16 -17.21
N GLN A 88 -14.84 -15.89 -17.34
CA GLN A 88 -13.94 -14.76 -17.59
C GLN A 88 -14.11 -13.67 -16.52
N GLY A 89 -13.02 -12.99 -16.18
CA GLY A 89 -13.06 -11.88 -15.23
C GLY A 89 -13.64 -10.61 -15.85
N ASP A 90 -14.42 -9.87 -15.06
CA ASP A 90 -15.20 -8.73 -15.55
C ASP A 90 -15.15 -7.53 -14.59
N PHE A 91 -15.57 -6.34 -15.06
CA PHE A 91 -15.50 -5.11 -14.26
C PHE A 91 -16.38 -5.12 -13.00
N ARG A 92 -17.46 -5.91 -12.94
CA ARG A 92 -18.28 -6.05 -11.72
C ARG A 92 -17.57 -6.95 -10.72
N GLY A 93 -16.96 -8.03 -11.19
CA GLY A 93 -16.10 -8.90 -10.41
C GLY A 93 -14.92 -8.13 -9.80
N LEU A 94 -14.18 -7.39 -10.62
CA LEU A 94 -13.10 -6.51 -10.17
C LEU A 94 -13.59 -5.45 -9.17
N THR A 95 -14.75 -4.82 -9.41
CA THR A 95 -15.35 -3.87 -8.46
C THR A 95 -15.64 -4.50 -7.10
N ALA A 96 -16.09 -5.77 -7.06
CA ALA A 96 -16.34 -6.50 -5.82
C ALA A 96 -15.06 -6.79 -5.02
N GLN A 97 -13.89 -6.83 -5.67
CA GLN A 97 -12.59 -7.09 -5.04
C GLN A 97 -11.79 -5.82 -4.71
N LEU A 98 -12.36 -4.62 -4.88
CA LEU A 98 -11.71 -3.36 -4.50
C LEU A 98 -11.39 -3.27 -3.00
N ASP A 99 -12.17 -3.93 -2.14
CA ASP A 99 -11.88 -3.99 -0.70
C ASP A 99 -10.60 -4.77 -0.40
N TYR A 100 -10.29 -5.82 -1.17
CA TYR A 100 -9.03 -6.56 -1.04
C TYR A 100 -7.82 -5.70 -1.43
N LEU A 101 -7.92 -4.95 -2.53
CA LEU A 101 -6.85 -4.06 -2.99
C LEU A 101 -6.62 -2.93 -1.99
N GLN A 102 -7.69 -2.36 -1.41
CA GLN A 102 -7.57 -1.37 -0.34
C GLN A 102 -6.93 -1.95 0.94
N ASP A 103 -7.30 -3.16 1.36
CA ASP A 103 -6.72 -3.86 2.53
C ASP A 103 -5.27 -4.33 2.28
N LEU A 104 -4.88 -4.58 1.03
CA LEU A 104 -3.47 -4.76 0.63
C LEU A 104 -2.65 -3.47 0.81
N GLY A 105 -3.31 -2.31 0.75
CA GLY A 105 -2.72 -1.00 0.98
C GLY A 105 -2.21 -0.29 -0.27
N VAL A 106 -2.50 -0.82 -1.47
CA VAL A 106 -2.13 -0.19 -2.74
C VAL A 106 -2.87 1.14 -2.92
N THR A 107 -2.43 2.00 -3.85
CA THR A 107 -3.02 3.34 -4.05
C THR A 107 -3.38 3.64 -5.50
N ALA A 108 -2.89 2.83 -6.44
CA ALA A 108 -3.26 2.90 -7.84
C ALA A 108 -3.42 1.50 -8.42
N ILE A 109 -4.40 1.32 -9.30
CA ILE A 109 -4.63 0.09 -10.05
C ILE A 109 -4.25 0.37 -11.50
N TRP A 110 -3.31 -0.39 -12.05
CA TRP A 110 -3.01 -0.40 -13.47
C TRP A 110 -3.72 -1.59 -14.11
N LEU A 111 -4.59 -1.28 -15.07
CA LEU A 111 -5.34 -2.25 -15.85
C LEU A 111 -4.64 -2.49 -17.20
N LEU A 112 -4.34 -3.76 -17.48
CA LEU A 112 -4.00 -4.25 -18.83
C LEU A 112 -5.17 -3.99 -19.82
N PRO A 113 -4.99 -4.12 -21.15
CA PRO A 113 -6.01 -3.75 -22.12
C PRO A 113 -7.34 -4.44 -21.87
N PHE A 114 -8.41 -3.64 -21.80
CA PHE A 114 -9.79 -4.12 -21.64
C PHE A 114 -10.68 -3.72 -22.82
N TYR A 115 -10.08 -3.27 -23.92
CA TYR A 115 -10.74 -2.80 -25.13
C TYR A 115 -11.28 -3.98 -25.97
N PRO A 116 -12.29 -3.77 -26.85
CA PRO A 116 -12.62 -4.73 -27.89
C PRO A 116 -11.37 -5.09 -28.67
N SER A 117 -11.10 -6.39 -28.74
CA SER A 117 -9.92 -6.99 -29.36
C SER A 117 -10.28 -8.45 -29.70
N PRO A 118 -9.69 -9.06 -30.74
CA PRO A 118 -9.82 -10.49 -30.99
C PRO A 118 -8.93 -11.35 -30.06
N LEU A 119 -8.21 -10.72 -29.13
CA LEU A 119 -7.40 -11.31 -28.07
C LEU A 119 -6.28 -12.23 -28.59
N LYS A 120 -5.73 -11.94 -29.77
CA LYS A 120 -4.58 -12.68 -30.31
C LYS A 120 -3.28 -12.31 -29.56
N ASP A 121 -3.20 -11.08 -29.06
CA ASP A 121 -2.19 -10.63 -28.09
C ASP A 121 -2.86 -10.16 -26.80
N ASP A 122 -3.86 -10.95 -26.34
CA ASP A 122 -4.59 -10.80 -25.06
C ASP A 122 -5.20 -9.41 -24.79
N GLY A 123 -5.40 -8.59 -25.84
CA GLY A 123 -5.99 -7.25 -25.75
C GLY A 123 -5.13 -6.12 -26.30
N TYR A 124 -3.82 -6.32 -26.48
CA TYR A 124 -2.93 -5.32 -27.08
C TYR A 124 -3.23 -5.08 -28.56
N ASP A 125 -3.75 -6.09 -29.25
CA ASP A 125 -4.38 -5.98 -30.56
C ASP A 125 -5.77 -5.29 -30.46
N ILE A 126 -5.79 -3.98 -30.23
CA ILE A 126 -7.02 -3.17 -30.07
C ILE A 126 -7.82 -3.08 -31.38
N ALA A 127 -9.14 -3.34 -31.30
CA ALA A 127 -10.11 -3.19 -32.40
C ALA A 127 -11.08 -1.99 -32.22
N ASP A 128 -11.18 -1.39 -31.03
CA ASP A 128 -11.83 -0.09 -30.77
C ASP A 128 -11.30 0.55 -29.48
N TYR A 129 -10.61 1.69 -29.57
CA TYR A 129 -10.06 2.39 -28.41
C TYR A 129 -11.10 3.01 -27.46
N THR A 130 -12.35 3.21 -27.89
CA THR A 130 -13.35 4.04 -27.19
C THR A 130 -14.50 3.23 -26.60
N SER A 131 -14.29 1.92 -26.43
CA SER A 131 -15.26 0.98 -25.90
C SER A 131 -14.57 -0.02 -24.96
N VAL A 132 -15.33 -0.98 -24.42
CA VAL A 132 -14.83 -2.07 -23.58
C VAL A 132 -15.18 -3.40 -24.25
N ASN A 133 -14.32 -4.41 -24.10
CA ASN A 133 -14.58 -5.75 -24.59
C ASN A 133 -15.90 -6.27 -24.00
N PRO A 134 -16.86 -6.77 -24.80
CA PRO A 134 -18.13 -7.28 -24.30
C PRO A 134 -17.99 -8.33 -23.18
N ASP A 135 -16.93 -9.13 -23.22
CA ASP A 135 -16.61 -10.16 -22.23
C ASP A 135 -16.26 -9.58 -20.85
N TYR A 136 -15.81 -8.32 -20.78
CA TYR A 136 -15.45 -7.65 -19.52
C TYR A 136 -16.59 -6.75 -18.98
N GLY A 137 -17.69 -6.60 -19.73
CA GLY A 137 -18.87 -5.82 -19.36
C GLY A 137 -19.14 -4.62 -20.28
N THR A 138 -19.57 -3.49 -19.70
CA THR A 138 -19.97 -2.30 -20.46
C THR A 138 -19.30 -1.02 -19.97
N LEU A 139 -19.30 0.05 -20.77
CA LEU A 139 -18.84 1.39 -20.36
C LEU A 139 -19.59 1.95 -19.13
N ARG A 140 -20.74 1.37 -18.74
CA ARG A 140 -21.40 1.69 -17.47
C ARG A 140 -20.72 1.01 -16.29
N ASP A 141 -20.26 -0.23 -16.47
CA ASP A 141 -19.53 -1.01 -15.47
C ASP A 141 -18.14 -0.41 -15.25
N VAL A 142 -17.41 -0.02 -16.31
CA VAL A 142 -16.12 0.71 -16.19
C VAL A 142 -16.28 2.01 -15.39
N ARG A 143 -17.29 2.84 -15.71
CA ARG A 143 -17.58 4.05 -14.94
C ARG A 143 -18.03 3.77 -13.50
N ALA A 144 -18.60 2.60 -13.21
CA ALA A 144 -18.91 2.20 -11.85
C ALA A 144 -17.63 1.82 -11.09
N PHE A 145 -16.75 1.03 -11.70
CA PHE A 145 -15.44 0.68 -11.18
C PHE A 145 -14.60 1.93 -10.84
N ILE A 146 -14.42 2.86 -11.80
CA ILE A 146 -13.60 4.09 -11.59
C ILE A 146 -14.11 4.88 -10.37
N ARG A 147 -15.42 5.16 -10.29
CA ARG A 147 -16.01 5.88 -9.15
C ARG A 147 -15.81 5.15 -7.82
N GLU A 148 -15.90 3.82 -7.82
CA GLU A 148 -15.84 3.00 -6.61
C GLU A 148 -14.39 2.76 -6.16
N ALA A 149 -13.42 2.80 -7.08
CA ALA A 149 -11.99 2.90 -6.81
C ALA A 149 -11.64 4.28 -6.21
N HIS A 150 -12.06 5.37 -6.85
CA HIS A 150 -11.90 6.74 -6.34
C HIS A 150 -12.49 6.92 -4.94
N ARG A 151 -13.66 6.33 -4.66
CA ARG A 151 -14.29 6.33 -3.31
C ARG A 151 -13.43 5.68 -2.22
N ARG A 152 -12.45 4.84 -2.59
CA ARG A 152 -11.47 4.21 -1.69
C ARG A 152 -10.11 4.92 -1.65
N GLY A 153 -9.94 5.99 -2.41
CA GLY A 153 -8.64 6.64 -2.63
C GLY A 153 -7.72 5.84 -3.55
N LEU A 154 -8.27 4.97 -4.39
CA LEU A 154 -7.54 4.20 -5.40
C LEU A 154 -7.62 4.94 -6.74
N ARG A 155 -6.47 5.37 -7.28
CA ARG A 155 -6.35 5.92 -8.64
C ARG A 155 -6.42 4.79 -9.68
N VAL A 156 -6.84 5.10 -10.90
CA VAL A 156 -6.94 4.13 -12.01
C VAL A 156 -6.03 4.54 -13.16
N ILE A 157 -5.15 3.63 -13.56
CA ILE A 157 -4.26 3.74 -14.73
C ILE A 157 -4.72 2.71 -15.77
N THR A 158 -4.75 3.09 -17.05
CA THR A 158 -5.11 2.18 -18.14
C THR A 158 -4.08 2.22 -19.27
N GLU A 159 -4.10 1.26 -20.18
CA GLU A 159 -3.23 1.27 -21.35
C GLU A 159 -3.63 2.33 -22.38
N LEU A 160 -2.64 2.88 -23.08
CA LEU A 160 -2.81 3.48 -24.39
C LEU A 160 -1.78 2.83 -25.32
N VAL A 161 -2.25 1.86 -26.11
CA VAL A 161 -1.44 1.21 -27.16
C VAL A 161 -1.28 2.17 -28.32
N CYS A 162 -0.20 2.96 -28.28
CA CYS A 162 0.07 4.01 -29.24
C CYS A 162 0.50 3.45 -30.60
N ASN A 163 1.36 2.43 -30.60
CA ASN A 163 2.12 2.04 -31.79
C ASN A 163 1.26 1.39 -32.90
N HIS A 164 0.30 0.56 -32.53
CA HIS A 164 -0.36 -0.36 -33.46
C HIS A 164 -1.83 -0.60 -33.10
N THR A 165 -2.57 -1.22 -34.02
CA THR A 165 -3.95 -1.70 -33.80
C THR A 165 -4.11 -3.12 -34.29
N SER A 166 -5.19 -3.81 -33.94
CA SER A 166 -5.58 -5.07 -34.58
C SER A 166 -5.77 -4.94 -36.11
N ASP A 167 -5.45 -5.99 -36.85
CA ASP A 167 -5.87 -6.19 -38.25
C ASP A 167 -7.39 -6.15 -38.46
N GLN A 168 -8.17 -6.30 -37.38
CA GLN A 168 -9.63 -6.17 -37.38
C GLN A 168 -10.11 -4.73 -37.10
N HIS A 169 -9.22 -3.81 -36.70
CA HIS A 169 -9.61 -2.43 -36.40
C HIS A 169 -10.29 -1.79 -37.62
N PRO A 170 -11.41 -1.05 -37.46
CA PRO A 170 -12.11 -0.40 -38.57
C PRO A 170 -11.24 0.56 -39.39
N TRP A 171 -10.11 1.02 -38.85
CA TRP A 171 -9.13 1.82 -39.58
C TRP A 171 -8.36 0.95 -40.58
N PHE A 172 -7.71 -0.15 -40.15
CA PHE A 172 -6.99 -1.06 -41.06
C PHE A 172 -7.90 -1.65 -42.13
N GLN A 173 -9.11 -2.02 -41.75
CA GLN A 173 -10.14 -2.52 -42.66
C GLN A 173 -10.56 -1.50 -43.73
N ARG A 174 -10.43 -0.19 -43.47
CA ARG A 174 -10.55 0.85 -44.52
C ARG A 174 -9.25 1.01 -45.29
N ALA A 175 -8.10 1.09 -44.61
CA ALA A 175 -6.79 1.31 -45.20
C ALA A 175 -6.44 0.28 -46.29
N ARG A 176 -6.59 -1.01 -45.98
CA ARG A 176 -6.30 -2.10 -46.93
C ARG A 176 -7.19 -2.10 -48.18
N ARG A 177 -8.36 -1.45 -48.12
CA ARG A 177 -9.32 -1.30 -49.25
C ARG A 177 -9.22 0.07 -49.93
N ALA A 178 -8.45 1.00 -49.37
CA ALA A 178 -8.31 2.36 -49.88
C ALA A 178 -7.20 2.45 -50.94
N PRO A 179 -7.33 3.34 -51.95
CA PRO A 179 -6.26 3.60 -52.91
C PRO A 179 -4.96 4.07 -52.26
N ALA A 180 -3.83 3.76 -52.87
CA ALA A 180 -2.51 4.25 -52.45
C ALA A 180 -2.47 5.79 -52.40
N GLY A 181 -1.82 6.37 -51.39
CA GLY A 181 -1.72 7.82 -51.18
C GLY A 181 -3.04 8.51 -50.82
N SER A 182 -3.97 7.79 -50.20
CA SER A 182 -5.22 8.36 -49.70
C SER A 182 -5.22 8.38 -48.17
N VAL A 183 -5.86 9.39 -47.57
CA VAL A 183 -5.89 9.59 -46.10
C VAL A 183 -6.32 8.34 -45.32
N ASN A 184 -7.18 7.48 -45.88
CA ASN A 184 -7.55 6.22 -45.23
C ASN A 184 -6.45 5.14 -45.34
N ARG A 185 -5.69 5.10 -46.44
CA ARG A 185 -4.54 4.20 -46.62
C ARG A 185 -3.41 4.60 -45.67
N ASP A 186 -3.12 5.89 -45.63
CA ASP A 186 -1.98 6.49 -44.94
C ASP A 186 -2.10 6.49 -43.40
N PHE A 187 -3.15 5.86 -42.85
CA PHE A 187 -3.28 5.56 -41.42
C PHE A 187 -2.29 4.48 -40.94
N TYR A 188 -1.73 3.69 -41.86
CA TYR A 188 -0.77 2.61 -41.61
C TYR A 188 0.41 2.75 -42.56
N VAL A 189 1.54 2.15 -42.19
CA VAL A 189 2.78 2.20 -42.98
C VAL A 189 2.76 1.09 -44.04
N TRP A 190 2.85 1.47 -45.32
CA TRP A 190 2.78 0.57 -46.48
C TRP A 190 4.06 0.61 -47.33
N SER A 191 4.34 -0.48 -48.06
CA SER A 191 5.44 -0.59 -49.01
C SER A 191 5.14 -1.60 -50.12
N ASP A 192 5.67 -1.38 -51.32
CA ASP A 192 5.59 -2.37 -52.42
C ASP A 192 6.56 -3.55 -52.22
N THR A 193 7.57 -3.39 -51.34
CA THR A 193 8.55 -4.43 -50.99
C THR A 193 8.78 -4.53 -49.48
N ALA A 194 9.25 -5.67 -49.02
CA ALA A 194 9.68 -5.89 -47.63
C ALA A 194 11.11 -5.39 -47.33
N ASP A 195 11.69 -4.57 -48.21
CA ASP A 195 13.11 -4.20 -48.17
C ASP A 195 13.43 -2.93 -47.37
N ARG A 196 12.41 -2.25 -46.84
CA ARG A 196 12.53 -0.98 -46.10
C ARG A 196 12.83 -1.22 -44.62
N TYR A 197 13.52 -0.27 -43.97
CA TYR A 197 13.84 -0.30 -42.53
C TYR A 197 14.67 -1.53 -42.07
N ARG A 198 15.62 -1.99 -42.89
CA ARG A 198 16.38 -3.24 -42.69
C ARG A 198 17.17 -3.34 -41.37
N GLU A 199 17.56 -2.21 -40.79
CA GLU A 199 18.32 -2.16 -39.54
C GLU A 199 17.43 -2.32 -38.29
N ALA A 200 16.10 -2.29 -38.44
CA ALA A 200 15.17 -2.53 -37.36
C ALA A 200 15.09 -4.02 -37.01
N ARG A 201 15.25 -4.35 -35.73
CA ARG A 201 15.15 -5.72 -35.24
C ARG A 201 13.71 -6.23 -35.27
N ILE A 202 13.57 -7.55 -35.43
CA ILE A 202 12.34 -8.28 -35.09
C ILE A 202 12.30 -8.46 -33.57
N ILE A 203 11.17 -8.14 -32.93
CA ILE A 203 10.95 -8.29 -31.49
C ILE A 203 10.53 -9.74 -31.19
N PHE A 204 9.39 -10.17 -31.73
CA PHE A 204 8.84 -11.52 -31.54
C PHE A 204 9.45 -12.56 -32.49
N LYS A 205 10.76 -12.78 -32.35
CA LYS A 205 11.58 -13.67 -33.21
C LYS A 205 11.14 -15.13 -33.25
N ASP A 206 10.41 -15.60 -32.23
CA ASP A 206 9.89 -16.97 -32.19
C ASP A 206 8.65 -17.17 -33.08
N PHE A 207 8.04 -16.08 -33.55
CA PHE A 207 6.75 -16.08 -34.26
C PHE A 207 6.80 -15.37 -35.62
N GLU A 208 7.53 -14.26 -35.72
CA GLU A 208 7.60 -13.43 -36.92
C GLU A 208 8.96 -13.54 -37.60
N THR A 209 8.96 -13.65 -38.93
CA THR A 209 10.18 -13.76 -39.75
C THR A 209 10.58 -12.45 -40.42
N SER A 210 9.75 -11.42 -40.28
CA SER A 210 9.84 -10.12 -40.96
C SER A 210 8.97 -9.11 -40.19
N ASN A 211 9.35 -7.84 -40.18
CA ASN A 211 8.50 -6.74 -39.72
C ASN A 211 7.54 -6.23 -40.84
N TRP A 212 7.56 -6.88 -42.01
CA TRP A 212 6.69 -6.61 -43.16
C TRP A 212 5.87 -7.85 -43.51
N SER A 213 4.54 -7.69 -43.55
CA SER A 213 3.58 -8.73 -43.97
C SER A 213 2.81 -8.32 -45.22
N TRP A 214 2.57 -9.25 -46.14
CA TRP A 214 1.83 -9.00 -47.39
C TRP A 214 0.31 -9.04 -47.19
N ASP A 215 -0.39 -7.95 -47.54
CA ASP A 215 -1.86 -7.93 -47.55
C ASP A 215 -2.40 -8.17 -48.98
N PRO A 216 -3.15 -9.28 -49.22
CA PRO A 216 -3.64 -9.64 -50.55
C PRO A 216 -4.83 -8.81 -51.05
N VAL A 217 -5.46 -8.00 -50.20
CA VAL A 217 -6.50 -7.03 -50.59
C VAL A 217 -5.83 -5.71 -51.00
N ALA A 218 -4.84 -5.29 -50.21
CA ALA A 218 -4.09 -4.05 -50.43
C ALA A 218 -3.07 -4.16 -51.57
N ASN A 219 -2.68 -5.38 -51.94
CA ASN A 219 -1.60 -5.73 -52.87
C ASN A 219 -0.28 -4.99 -52.54
N ALA A 220 0.05 -4.94 -51.26
CA ALA A 220 1.24 -4.28 -50.72
C ALA A 220 1.62 -4.93 -49.38
N TYR A 221 2.86 -4.71 -48.96
CA TYR A 221 3.30 -4.99 -47.59
C TYR A 221 2.86 -3.89 -46.63
N TYR A 222 2.54 -4.25 -45.40
CA TYR A 222 2.37 -3.33 -44.27
C TYR A 222 3.36 -3.65 -43.15
N TRP A 223 3.74 -2.63 -42.40
CA TRP A 223 4.67 -2.71 -41.28
C TRP A 223 3.98 -3.22 -40.01
N HIS A 224 4.71 -3.99 -39.21
CA HIS A 224 4.36 -4.37 -37.85
C HIS A 224 5.65 -4.61 -37.03
N ARG A 225 5.74 -4.03 -35.83
CA ARG A 225 6.87 -4.31 -34.90
C ARG A 225 6.64 -5.54 -34.03
N PHE A 226 5.38 -5.89 -33.84
CA PHE A 226 4.89 -7.02 -33.06
C PHE A 226 4.35 -8.09 -34.02
N TYR A 227 3.27 -8.78 -33.67
CA TYR A 227 2.67 -9.78 -34.56
C TYR A 227 2.14 -9.15 -35.85
N SER A 228 2.10 -9.94 -36.92
CA SER A 228 1.52 -9.58 -38.22
C SER A 228 0.05 -9.15 -38.16
N HIS A 229 -0.69 -9.51 -37.11
CA HIS A 229 -2.06 -9.03 -36.86
C HIS A 229 -2.13 -7.75 -36.00
N GLN A 230 -1.00 -7.09 -35.75
CA GLN A 230 -0.84 -5.78 -35.11
C GLN A 230 -0.19 -4.79 -36.11
N PRO A 231 -0.86 -4.42 -37.21
CA PRO A 231 -0.35 -3.40 -38.13
C PRO A 231 -0.09 -2.07 -37.43
N ASP A 232 1.10 -1.53 -37.67
CA ASP A 232 1.61 -0.29 -37.05
C ASP A 232 0.96 0.95 -37.66
N LEU A 233 0.60 1.90 -36.78
CA LEU A 233 0.00 3.18 -37.13
C LEU A 233 1.05 4.13 -37.69
N ASN A 234 0.74 4.82 -38.79
CA ASN A 234 1.66 5.77 -39.40
C ASN A 234 1.65 7.12 -38.67
N PHE A 235 2.60 7.36 -37.77
CA PHE A 235 2.66 8.62 -37.02
C PHE A 235 3.05 9.84 -37.86
N GLU A 236 3.51 9.70 -39.11
CA GLU A 236 3.63 10.86 -40.01
C GLU A 236 2.25 11.48 -40.31
N SER A 237 1.20 10.65 -40.34
CA SER A 237 -0.18 11.11 -40.53
C SER A 237 -0.66 11.97 -39.36
N PRO A 238 -1.03 13.25 -39.58
CA PRO A 238 -1.63 14.06 -38.53
C PRO A 238 -3.01 13.52 -38.11
N GLN A 239 -3.68 12.73 -38.94
CA GLN A 239 -4.95 12.09 -38.60
C GLN A 239 -4.79 10.94 -37.60
N VAL A 240 -3.67 10.20 -37.66
CA VAL A 240 -3.30 9.18 -36.66
C VAL A 240 -3.06 9.83 -35.30
N ARG A 241 -2.20 10.86 -35.25
CA ARG A 241 -1.89 11.60 -34.01
C ARG A 241 -3.15 12.17 -33.36
N ALA A 242 -4.00 12.83 -34.15
CA ALA A 242 -5.29 13.37 -33.67
C ALA A 242 -6.28 12.27 -33.21
N ALA A 243 -6.26 11.08 -33.80
CA ALA A 243 -7.11 9.97 -33.39
C ALA A 243 -6.67 9.38 -32.04
N LEU A 244 -5.37 9.27 -31.78
CA LEU A 244 -4.82 8.83 -30.50
C LEU A 244 -5.06 9.85 -29.38
N VAL A 245 -4.84 11.15 -29.63
CA VAL A 245 -5.18 12.21 -28.66
C VAL A 245 -6.67 12.16 -28.28
N LYS A 246 -7.55 11.89 -29.25
CA LYS A 246 -8.99 11.71 -28.99
C LYS A 246 -9.31 10.45 -28.17
N ALA A 247 -8.58 9.35 -28.39
CA ALA A 247 -8.71 8.13 -27.59
C ALA A 247 -8.26 8.35 -26.13
N MET A 248 -7.13 9.04 -25.94
CA MET A 248 -6.67 9.50 -24.63
C MET A 248 -7.73 10.38 -23.93
N ASP A 249 -8.21 11.43 -24.60
CA ASP A 249 -9.22 12.34 -24.07
C ASP A 249 -10.46 11.60 -23.56
N PHE A 250 -10.96 10.63 -24.33
CA PHE A 250 -12.13 9.84 -23.97
C PHE A 250 -12.00 9.14 -22.61
N TRP A 251 -10.82 8.62 -22.27
CA TRP A 251 -10.57 7.94 -20.99
C TRP A 251 -10.26 8.92 -19.86
N LEU A 252 -9.50 9.99 -20.12
CA LEU A 252 -9.21 11.03 -19.13
C LEU A 252 -10.48 11.81 -18.73
N ASP A 253 -11.34 12.15 -19.68
CA ASP A 253 -12.69 12.72 -19.45
C ASP A 253 -13.60 11.75 -18.67
N MET A 254 -13.38 10.43 -18.78
CA MET A 254 -14.12 9.42 -18.02
C MET A 254 -13.67 9.31 -16.55
N GLY A 255 -12.51 9.90 -16.21
CA GLY A 255 -11.93 9.87 -14.87
C GLY A 255 -10.76 8.91 -14.68
N VAL A 256 -10.15 8.39 -15.77
CA VAL A 256 -8.86 7.70 -15.65
C VAL A 256 -7.80 8.71 -15.19
N ASP A 257 -6.95 8.29 -14.26
CA ASP A 257 -5.95 9.15 -13.59
C ASP A 257 -4.56 9.08 -14.22
N GLY A 258 -4.29 8.07 -15.05
CA GLY A 258 -3.07 8.03 -15.85
C GLY A 258 -3.10 6.97 -16.94
N LEU A 259 -2.14 7.04 -17.85
CA LEU A 259 -2.03 6.13 -18.99
C LEU A 259 -0.62 5.53 -19.04
N ARG A 260 -0.53 4.19 -19.11
CA ARG A 260 0.69 3.53 -19.59
C ARG A 260 0.70 3.68 -21.10
N LEU A 261 1.75 4.30 -21.62
CA LEU A 261 1.99 4.42 -23.04
C LEU A 261 2.81 3.21 -23.46
N ASP A 262 2.12 2.26 -24.07
CA ASP A 262 2.66 0.96 -24.51
C ASP A 262 3.42 1.12 -25.83
N ALA A 263 4.52 0.38 -25.98
CA ALA A 263 5.33 0.34 -27.21
C ALA A 263 5.87 1.70 -27.70
N VAL A 264 6.04 2.69 -26.81
CA VAL A 264 6.45 4.07 -27.19
C VAL A 264 7.78 4.22 -27.93
N PRO A 265 8.79 3.33 -27.82
CA PRO A 265 10.02 3.52 -28.59
C PRO A 265 9.86 3.41 -30.11
N TYR A 266 8.75 2.88 -30.60
CA TYR A 266 8.63 2.38 -31.96
C TYR A 266 7.78 3.22 -32.91
N LEU A 267 7.20 4.34 -32.43
CA LEU A 267 6.14 5.10 -33.13
C LEU A 267 6.52 5.67 -34.52
N TYR A 268 7.81 5.84 -34.83
CA TYR A 268 8.27 6.36 -36.13
C TYR A 268 9.41 5.50 -36.69
N GLU A 269 9.42 5.33 -38.00
CA GLU A 269 10.45 4.59 -38.73
C GLU A 269 11.24 5.48 -39.71
N ARG A 270 12.55 5.24 -39.81
CA ARG A 270 13.45 5.96 -40.73
C ARG A 270 14.43 5.00 -41.40
N GLU A 271 14.66 5.19 -42.70
CA GLU A 271 15.68 4.42 -43.41
C GLU A 271 17.07 4.73 -42.84
N GLY A 272 17.90 3.70 -42.69
CA GLY A 272 19.24 3.84 -42.09
C GLY A 272 19.27 3.98 -40.57
N THR A 273 18.14 3.76 -39.88
CA THR A 273 18.07 3.68 -38.41
C THR A 273 17.45 2.35 -37.97
N ASN A 274 17.67 1.97 -36.70
CA ASN A 274 17.02 0.83 -36.05
C ASN A 274 15.51 1.04 -35.81
N CYS A 275 14.96 2.23 -36.13
CA CYS A 275 13.56 2.61 -35.88
C CYS A 275 13.16 2.47 -34.39
N GLU A 276 14.06 2.83 -33.47
CA GLU A 276 13.77 2.94 -32.03
C GLU A 276 14.26 4.30 -31.50
N ASN A 277 13.59 4.87 -30.49
CA ASN A 277 14.00 6.09 -29.79
C ASN A 277 14.17 7.33 -30.71
N LEU A 278 13.44 7.42 -31.82
CA LEU A 278 13.65 8.48 -32.81
C LEU A 278 13.23 9.87 -32.29
N PRO A 279 13.89 10.97 -32.71
CA PRO A 279 13.55 12.32 -32.25
C PRO A 279 12.10 12.74 -32.48
N GLU A 280 11.47 12.25 -33.56
CA GLU A 280 10.05 12.48 -33.87
C GLU A 280 9.11 11.79 -32.87
N THR A 281 9.47 10.60 -32.37
CA THR A 281 8.75 9.91 -31.28
C THR A 281 8.72 10.79 -30.05
N HIS A 282 9.88 11.25 -29.59
CA HIS A 282 10.00 12.16 -28.45
C HIS A 282 9.27 13.50 -28.68
N ALA A 283 9.28 14.03 -29.91
CA ALA A 283 8.53 15.24 -30.25
C ALA A 283 7.01 15.06 -30.10
N PHE A 284 6.47 13.90 -30.52
CA PHE A 284 5.05 13.58 -30.29
C PHE A 284 4.74 13.34 -28.81
N LEU A 285 5.64 12.72 -28.04
CA LEU A 285 5.45 12.57 -26.59
C LEU A 285 5.39 13.91 -25.85
N ARG A 286 6.18 14.92 -26.27
CA ARG A 286 6.07 16.31 -25.77
C ARG A 286 4.74 16.96 -26.15
N GLU A 287 4.25 16.75 -27.38
CA GLU A 287 2.92 17.22 -27.82
C GLU A 287 1.80 16.60 -26.96
N LEU A 288 1.86 15.28 -26.74
CA LEU A 288 0.90 14.53 -25.93
C LEU A 288 0.92 15.01 -24.46
N ARG A 289 2.10 15.21 -23.90
CA ARG A 289 2.28 15.71 -22.54
C ARG A 289 1.76 17.13 -22.38
N ALA A 290 2.08 18.04 -23.30
CA ALA A 290 1.60 19.41 -23.25
C ALA A 290 0.06 19.49 -23.27
N HIS A 291 -0.59 18.67 -24.10
CA HIS A 291 -2.05 18.55 -24.12
C HIS A 291 -2.62 18.02 -22.80
N VAL A 292 -1.95 17.05 -22.16
CA VAL A 292 -2.34 16.55 -20.84
C VAL A 292 -2.20 17.62 -19.76
N ASP A 293 -1.06 18.33 -19.71
CA ASP A 293 -0.80 19.37 -18.70
C ASP A 293 -1.74 20.58 -18.86
N GLU A 294 -2.10 20.97 -20.09
CA GLU A 294 -3.03 22.07 -20.37
C GLU A 294 -4.48 21.74 -19.92
N ARG A 295 -4.91 20.49 -20.08
CA ARG A 295 -6.33 20.09 -19.90
C ARG A 295 -6.61 19.33 -18.60
N TYR A 296 -5.65 18.59 -18.06
CA TYR A 296 -5.83 17.67 -16.94
C TYR A 296 -4.65 17.68 -15.95
N GLY A 297 -4.52 18.76 -15.15
CA GLY A 297 -3.35 19.01 -14.29
C GLY A 297 -3.06 18.04 -13.12
N ASP A 298 -3.69 16.87 -13.03
CA ASP A 298 -3.38 15.82 -12.03
C ASP A 298 -3.20 14.40 -12.62
N ARG A 299 -3.01 14.32 -13.95
CA ARG A 299 -2.88 13.06 -14.69
C ARG A 299 -1.43 12.65 -14.89
N MET A 300 -1.22 11.35 -15.08
CA MET A 300 0.10 10.75 -15.18
C MET A 300 0.27 10.01 -16.51
N LEU A 301 1.46 10.12 -17.14
CA LEU A 301 1.85 9.36 -18.32
C LEU A 301 3.06 8.48 -17.98
N LEU A 302 2.95 7.16 -18.19
CA LEU A 302 3.96 6.15 -17.86
C LEU A 302 4.49 5.50 -19.13
N ALA A 303 5.73 5.78 -19.51
CA ALA A 303 6.39 5.16 -20.65
C ALA A 303 6.74 3.70 -20.38
N GLU A 304 6.31 2.81 -21.28
CA GLU A 304 7.00 1.55 -21.49
C GLU A 304 8.17 1.75 -22.48
N ALA A 305 9.36 1.99 -21.95
CA ALA A 305 10.60 2.00 -22.73
C ALA A 305 11.56 0.94 -22.20
N ASN A 306 11.49 -0.28 -22.75
CA ASN A 306 12.49 -1.33 -22.49
C ASN A 306 13.76 -1.04 -23.28
N GLN A 307 14.58 -0.11 -22.78
CA GLN A 307 15.79 0.41 -23.44
C GLN A 307 16.99 0.38 -22.47
N TRP A 308 18.18 0.77 -22.93
CA TRP A 308 19.34 1.00 -22.06
C TRP A 308 19.11 2.24 -21.15
N PRO A 309 19.87 2.44 -20.05
CA PRO A 309 19.60 3.51 -19.08
C PRO A 309 19.49 4.91 -19.68
N GLU A 310 20.40 5.27 -20.59
CA GLU A 310 20.50 6.58 -21.22
C GLU A 310 19.28 6.87 -22.10
N ASP A 311 18.91 5.90 -22.94
CA ASP A 311 17.72 5.96 -23.80
C ASP A 311 16.43 5.95 -22.97
N SER A 312 16.39 5.18 -21.86
CA SER A 312 15.23 5.11 -20.96
C SER A 312 14.97 6.44 -20.27
N VAL A 313 16.03 7.17 -19.89
CA VAL A 313 15.91 8.52 -19.29
C VAL A 313 15.39 9.55 -20.30
N ALA A 314 15.67 9.38 -21.60
CA ALA A 314 15.21 10.32 -22.63
C ALA A 314 13.68 10.49 -22.66
N TYR A 315 12.91 9.46 -22.27
CA TYR A 315 11.44 9.49 -22.21
C TYR A 315 10.85 10.40 -21.12
N PHE A 316 11.68 10.95 -20.22
CA PHE A 316 11.27 12.02 -19.31
C PHE A 316 11.40 13.42 -19.94
N GLY A 317 12.09 13.54 -21.08
CA GLY A 317 12.43 14.82 -21.71
C GLY A 317 13.26 15.69 -20.77
N GLN A 318 12.88 16.95 -20.63
CA GLN A 318 13.33 17.87 -19.58
C GLN A 318 12.27 18.04 -18.47
N GLY A 319 11.45 17.00 -18.27
CA GLY A 319 10.25 17.02 -17.43
C GLY A 319 8.96 17.28 -18.22
N ASP A 320 9.07 17.34 -19.55
CA ASP A 320 8.04 17.71 -20.53
C ASP A 320 7.61 16.56 -21.46
N GLU A 321 8.06 15.32 -21.18
CA GLU A 321 7.56 14.09 -21.82
C GLU A 321 6.78 13.25 -20.80
N CYS A 322 7.16 12.00 -20.56
CA CYS A 322 6.44 11.14 -19.63
C CYS A 322 6.72 11.55 -18.17
N HIS A 323 5.71 11.40 -17.32
CA HIS A 323 5.82 11.61 -15.88
C HIS A 323 6.59 10.47 -15.23
N MET A 324 6.38 9.26 -15.76
CA MET A 324 7.01 8.03 -15.30
C MET A 324 7.58 7.23 -16.47
N ALA A 325 8.57 6.39 -16.19
CA ALA A 325 9.04 5.35 -17.08
C ALA A 325 9.34 4.09 -16.25
N PHE A 326 9.19 2.91 -16.82
CA PHE A 326 9.62 1.67 -16.14
C PHE A 326 11.14 1.58 -16.06
N HIS A 327 11.67 1.24 -14.89
CA HIS A 327 13.12 1.05 -14.72
C HIS A 327 13.56 -0.34 -15.19
N PHE A 328 13.35 -0.64 -16.47
CA PHE A 328 13.76 -1.90 -17.10
C PHE A 328 15.25 -2.25 -16.86
N PRO A 329 16.23 -1.30 -16.94
CA PRO A 329 17.64 -1.65 -16.78
C PRO A 329 18.01 -2.37 -15.48
N VAL A 330 17.46 -1.93 -14.33
CA VAL A 330 17.81 -2.48 -13.01
C VAL A 330 17.11 -3.81 -12.72
N MET A 331 15.93 -4.06 -13.29
CA MET A 331 15.11 -5.24 -12.99
C MET A 331 15.90 -6.56 -13.21
N PRO A 332 16.51 -6.85 -14.38
CA PRO A 332 17.30 -8.08 -14.57
C PRO A 332 18.52 -8.16 -13.63
N ARG A 333 19.16 -7.01 -13.36
CA ARG A 333 20.36 -6.96 -12.51
C ARG A 333 20.04 -7.27 -11.04
N MET A 334 18.82 -7.00 -10.55
CA MET A 334 18.39 -7.47 -9.24
C MET A 334 18.39 -9.00 -9.14
N PHE A 335 17.87 -9.69 -10.17
CA PHE A 335 17.89 -11.16 -10.23
C PHE A 335 19.32 -11.70 -10.37
N MET A 336 20.15 -11.08 -11.22
CA MET A 336 21.57 -11.45 -11.33
C MET A 336 22.31 -11.31 -9.99
N SER A 337 22.20 -10.16 -9.33
CA SER A 337 22.85 -9.87 -8.05
C SER A 337 22.48 -10.87 -6.97
N LEU A 338 21.19 -11.25 -6.87
CA LEU A 338 20.73 -12.29 -5.95
C LEU A 338 21.37 -13.65 -6.24
N ARG A 339 21.55 -14.02 -7.51
CA ARG A 339 22.08 -15.33 -7.91
C ARG A 339 23.60 -15.42 -7.84
N MET A 340 24.29 -14.33 -8.19
CA MET A 340 25.74 -14.15 -8.08
C MET A 340 26.19 -14.00 -6.61
N GLU A 341 25.29 -13.53 -5.74
CA GLU A 341 25.62 -13.03 -4.40
C GLU A 341 26.61 -11.86 -4.45
N ASP A 342 26.49 -10.98 -5.44
CA ASP A 342 27.29 -9.76 -5.58
C ASP A 342 26.35 -8.60 -5.90
N ARG A 343 26.50 -7.49 -5.18
CA ARG A 343 25.75 -6.25 -5.42
C ARG A 343 26.18 -5.50 -6.67
N PHE A 344 27.34 -5.83 -7.25
CA PHE A 344 27.94 -5.10 -8.37
C PHE A 344 26.97 -4.84 -9.54
N PRO A 345 26.20 -5.82 -10.06
CA PRO A 345 25.22 -5.56 -11.13
C PRO A 345 24.17 -4.48 -10.79
N ILE A 346 23.72 -4.38 -9.54
CA ILE A 346 22.77 -3.34 -9.10
C ILE A 346 23.47 -1.97 -8.99
N LEU A 347 24.69 -1.92 -8.46
CA LEU A 347 25.45 -0.67 -8.35
C LEU A 347 25.79 -0.12 -9.72
N ASP A 348 26.41 -0.95 -10.57
CA ASP A 348 26.92 -0.59 -11.89
C ASP A 348 25.82 0.01 -12.79
N ILE A 349 24.65 -0.63 -12.86
CA ILE A 349 23.55 -0.13 -13.69
C ILE A 349 22.89 1.14 -13.13
N LEU A 350 22.86 1.32 -11.80
CA LEU A 350 22.28 2.52 -11.17
C LEU A 350 23.26 3.70 -11.16
N GLU A 351 24.57 3.45 -11.11
CA GLU A 351 25.62 4.47 -11.30
C GLU A 351 25.72 4.91 -12.76
N GLN A 352 25.42 4.03 -13.72
CA GLN A 352 25.30 4.36 -15.15
C GLN A 352 23.98 5.08 -15.50
N THR A 353 22.92 4.93 -14.70
CA THR A 353 21.62 5.55 -14.99
C THR A 353 21.67 7.07 -14.77
N PRO A 354 21.44 7.91 -15.81
CA PRO A 354 21.47 9.36 -15.65
C PRO A 354 20.39 9.89 -14.68
N PRO A 355 20.60 11.07 -14.06
CA PRO A 355 19.59 11.69 -13.20
C PRO A 355 18.36 12.11 -14.01
N ILE A 356 17.19 12.01 -13.39
CA ILE A 356 15.88 12.32 -14.00
C ILE A 356 15.36 13.71 -13.54
N PRO A 357 14.45 14.35 -14.30
CA PRO A 357 13.82 15.61 -13.91
C PRO A 357 13.11 15.55 -12.54
N GLU A 358 13.08 16.66 -11.79
CA GLU A 358 12.51 16.70 -10.43
C GLU A 358 11.01 16.34 -10.38
N ASN A 359 10.25 16.58 -11.46
CA ASN A 359 8.85 16.20 -11.58
C ASN A 359 8.65 14.74 -12.06
N ALA A 360 9.68 14.08 -12.59
CA ALA A 360 9.63 12.72 -13.14
C ALA A 360 9.88 11.62 -12.08
N GLN A 361 9.53 10.36 -12.37
CA GLN A 361 9.70 9.25 -11.41
C GLN A 361 9.86 7.88 -12.08
N TRP A 362 10.79 7.05 -11.60
CA TRP A 362 10.89 5.64 -12.01
C TRP A 362 9.72 4.80 -11.49
N ALA A 363 9.13 3.96 -12.34
CA ALA A 363 8.29 2.84 -11.95
C ALA A 363 9.17 1.59 -11.75
N MET A 364 9.29 1.15 -10.50
CA MET A 364 10.10 0.00 -10.09
C MET A 364 9.23 -1.26 -10.11
N PHE A 365 9.72 -2.37 -10.66
CA PHE A 365 8.96 -3.63 -10.71
C PHE A 365 9.90 -4.84 -10.65
N LEU A 366 9.36 -5.99 -10.26
CA LEU A 366 10.10 -7.27 -10.25
C LEU A 366 9.68 -8.17 -11.41
N ARG A 367 8.36 -8.24 -11.66
CA ARG A 367 7.71 -9.00 -12.73
C ARG A 367 6.44 -8.24 -13.16
N ASN A 368 5.90 -8.64 -14.29
CA ASN A 368 4.75 -8.09 -14.99
C ASN A 368 4.03 -9.23 -15.75
N HIS A 369 3.01 -8.89 -16.54
CA HIS A 369 2.25 -9.80 -17.38
C HIS A 369 3.02 -10.43 -18.56
N ASP A 370 4.21 -9.95 -18.90
CA ASP A 370 5.09 -10.51 -19.94
C ASP A 370 6.17 -11.42 -19.36
N GLU A 371 7.13 -11.83 -20.16
CA GLU A 371 8.34 -12.49 -19.70
C GLU A 371 9.28 -11.55 -18.93
N LEU A 372 10.23 -12.13 -18.19
CA LEU A 372 11.40 -11.40 -17.71
C LEU A 372 12.27 -11.11 -18.93
N THR A 373 12.11 -9.92 -19.51
CA THR A 373 12.85 -9.48 -20.70
C THR A 373 14.35 -9.42 -20.43
N LEU A 374 15.12 -9.93 -21.40
CA LEU A 374 16.57 -9.92 -21.49
C LEU A 374 17.00 -9.33 -22.84
N GLU A 375 16.23 -8.41 -23.39
CA GLU A 375 16.62 -7.65 -24.59
C GLU A 375 17.79 -6.72 -24.26
N MET A 376 17.61 -5.84 -23.27
CA MET A 376 18.56 -4.79 -22.87
C MET A 376 19.55 -5.27 -21.80
N VAL A 377 20.15 -6.42 -22.09
CA VAL A 377 21.30 -6.99 -21.38
C VAL A 377 22.34 -7.45 -22.40
N THR A 378 23.60 -7.57 -21.99
CA THR A 378 24.64 -8.15 -22.84
C THR A 378 24.39 -9.65 -23.09
N ASP A 379 24.98 -10.20 -24.15
CA ASP A 379 24.82 -11.63 -24.49
C ASP A 379 25.28 -12.56 -23.36
N GLU A 380 26.37 -12.21 -22.66
CA GLU A 380 26.89 -12.96 -21.51
C GLU A 380 25.92 -12.94 -20.32
N GLU A 381 25.29 -11.80 -20.04
CA GLU A 381 24.26 -11.67 -19.00
C GLU A 381 23.01 -12.47 -19.36
N ARG A 382 22.60 -12.45 -20.64
CA ARG A 382 21.45 -13.23 -21.14
C ARG A 382 21.68 -14.73 -20.97
N ASP A 383 22.84 -15.22 -21.39
CA ASP A 383 23.23 -16.63 -21.24
C ASP A 383 23.40 -17.04 -19.77
N TYR A 384 23.90 -16.14 -18.92
CA TYR A 384 23.90 -16.33 -17.47
C TYR A 384 22.47 -16.51 -16.95
N MET A 385 21.57 -15.58 -17.26
CA MET A 385 20.18 -15.56 -16.80
C MET A 385 19.41 -16.80 -17.27
N TYR A 386 19.54 -17.19 -18.53
CA TYR A 386 18.98 -18.45 -19.03
C TYR A 386 19.50 -19.66 -18.28
N ARG A 387 20.81 -19.76 -18.06
CA ARG A 387 21.43 -20.87 -17.33
C ARG A 387 20.93 -20.97 -15.89
N VAL A 388 20.65 -19.84 -15.21
CA VAL A 388 20.28 -19.86 -13.78
C VAL A 388 18.78 -19.84 -13.48
N TYR A 389 17.93 -19.33 -14.38
CA TYR A 389 16.49 -19.16 -14.16
C TYR A 389 15.59 -19.91 -15.16
N ALA A 390 16.12 -20.33 -16.32
CA ALA A 390 15.39 -21.05 -17.37
C ALA A 390 16.08 -22.38 -17.73
N HIS A 391 16.08 -23.32 -16.77
CA HIS A 391 16.67 -24.65 -16.91
C HIS A 391 15.92 -25.52 -17.94
N ASP A 392 14.59 -25.44 -17.98
CA ASP A 392 13.78 -26.00 -19.07
C ASP A 392 13.73 -25.00 -20.23
N PRO A 393 14.08 -25.39 -21.48
CA PRO A 393 13.94 -24.52 -22.64
C PRO A 393 12.54 -23.91 -22.82
N GLN A 394 11.47 -24.59 -22.39
CA GLN A 394 10.09 -24.07 -22.47
C GLN A 394 9.84 -22.87 -21.53
N MET A 395 10.71 -22.60 -20.57
CA MET A 395 10.65 -21.39 -19.74
C MET A 395 11.08 -20.13 -20.50
N ARG A 396 11.67 -20.28 -21.69
CA ARG A 396 12.14 -19.17 -22.53
C ARG A 396 11.07 -18.83 -23.59
N ILE A 397 11.08 -17.57 -23.99
CA ILE A 397 10.32 -17.04 -25.12
C ILE A 397 11.00 -15.77 -25.62
N ASN A 398 11.02 -15.53 -26.92
CA ASN A 398 11.68 -14.38 -27.55
C ASN A 398 13.11 -14.20 -27.01
N LEU A 399 13.38 -13.07 -26.34
CA LEU A 399 14.62 -12.82 -25.60
C LEU A 399 14.34 -12.66 -24.10
N GLY A 400 13.62 -13.59 -23.47
CA GLY A 400 13.34 -13.53 -22.03
C GLY A 400 12.81 -14.84 -21.41
N ILE A 401 12.35 -14.75 -20.15
CA ILE A 401 11.97 -15.89 -19.30
C ILE A 401 10.53 -15.75 -18.79
N ARG A 402 9.59 -16.53 -19.34
CA ARG A 402 8.14 -16.45 -19.07
C ARG A 402 7.72 -17.13 -17.76
N ARG A 403 8.20 -16.61 -16.64
CA ARG A 403 7.95 -17.14 -15.29
C ARG A 403 7.54 -16.06 -14.29
N ARG A 404 6.81 -16.45 -13.24
CA ARG A 404 6.42 -15.59 -12.11
C ARG A 404 7.53 -15.45 -11.06
N LEU A 405 7.39 -14.48 -10.16
CA LEU A 405 8.39 -14.18 -9.14
C LEU A 405 8.66 -15.36 -8.20
N ALA A 406 7.63 -15.97 -7.60
CA ALA A 406 7.82 -17.06 -6.65
C ALA A 406 8.52 -18.29 -7.30
N PRO A 407 8.14 -18.74 -8.51
CA PRO A 407 8.88 -19.77 -9.26
C PRO A 407 10.31 -19.40 -9.65
N LEU A 408 10.59 -18.14 -10.03
CA LEU A 408 11.96 -17.66 -10.26
C LEU A 408 12.81 -17.69 -8.97
N MET A 409 12.21 -17.43 -7.81
CA MET A 409 12.90 -17.52 -6.52
C MET A 409 13.11 -18.97 -6.02
N GLY A 410 12.52 -19.96 -6.71
CA GLY A 410 12.46 -21.36 -6.26
C GLY A 410 11.63 -21.52 -4.99
N ASN A 411 10.48 -20.82 -4.94
CA ASN A 411 9.56 -20.68 -3.80
C ASN A 411 10.24 -20.28 -2.46
N ASN A 412 11.47 -19.76 -2.50
CA ASN A 412 12.20 -19.42 -1.30
C ASN A 412 11.68 -18.12 -0.73
N ARG A 413 10.87 -18.22 0.33
CA ARG A 413 10.24 -17.08 1.00
C ARG A 413 11.21 -15.94 1.31
N ARG A 414 12.41 -16.20 1.82
CA ARG A 414 13.37 -15.12 2.15
C ARG A 414 13.88 -14.37 0.94
N ARG A 415 14.00 -15.04 -0.22
CA ARG A 415 14.34 -14.36 -1.47
C ARG A 415 13.19 -13.49 -1.97
N ILE A 416 11.95 -13.97 -1.88
CA ILE A 416 10.76 -13.18 -2.22
C ILE A 416 10.68 -11.95 -1.31
N GLU A 417 10.92 -12.11 0.00
CA GLU A 417 10.96 -11.00 0.95
C GLU A 417 12.11 -10.02 0.67
N LEU A 418 13.32 -10.51 0.37
CA LEU A 418 14.47 -9.68 0.01
C LEU A 418 14.23 -8.87 -1.27
N MET A 419 13.74 -9.51 -2.34
CA MET A 419 13.49 -8.83 -3.62
C MET A 419 12.40 -7.77 -3.47
N ASN A 420 11.33 -8.05 -2.72
CA ASN A 420 10.34 -7.03 -2.38
C ASN A 420 10.94 -5.94 -1.46
N GLY A 421 11.72 -6.31 -0.46
CA GLY A 421 12.42 -5.36 0.42
C GLY A 421 13.35 -4.40 -0.33
N LEU A 422 13.88 -4.79 -1.49
CA LEU A 422 14.60 -3.92 -2.42
C LEU A 422 13.65 -3.12 -3.34
N LEU A 423 12.62 -3.75 -3.91
CA LEU A 423 11.59 -3.11 -4.73
C LEU A 423 10.95 -1.88 -4.03
N PHE A 424 10.61 -2.01 -2.75
CA PHE A 424 9.99 -0.95 -1.97
C PHE A 424 11.01 0.08 -1.41
N ALA A 425 12.32 -0.19 -1.52
CA ALA A 425 13.38 0.63 -0.92
C ALA A 425 14.27 1.40 -1.91
N LEU A 426 14.39 0.94 -3.16
CA LEU A 426 15.07 1.64 -4.25
C LEU A 426 14.28 2.90 -4.68
N PRO A 427 14.92 3.89 -5.33
CA PRO A 427 14.27 5.14 -5.70
C PRO A 427 13.22 4.94 -6.80
N GLY A 428 11.96 5.22 -6.47
CA GLY A 428 10.85 5.15 -7.40
C GLY A 428 9.56 4.65 -6.76
N THR A 429 8.59 4.40 -7.62
CA THR A 429 7.24 3.97 -7.29
C THR A 429 7.09 2.48 -7.58
N PRO A 430 6.86 1.62 -6.57
CA PRO A 430 6.79 0.18 -6.77
C PRO A 430 5.48 -0.24 -7.46
N VAL A 431 5.62 -1.14 -8.41
CA VAL A 431 4.56 -1.83 -9.15
C VAL A 431 4.56 -3.30 -8.72
N LEU A 432 3.40 -3.78 -8.26
CA LEU A 432 3.15 -5.18 -7.93
C LEU A 432 2.34 -5.85 -9.04
N TYR A 433 2.75 -7.04 -9.46
CA TYR A 433 1.97 -7.88 -10.37
C TYR A 433 0.98 -8.77 -9.59
N TYR A 434 -0.29 -8.81 -10.01
CA TYR A 434 -1.35 -9.46 -9.24
C TYR A 434 -1.03 -10.92 -8.89
N GLY A 435 -1.16 -11.30 -7.63
CA GLY A 435 -0.91 -12.67 -7.15
C GLY A 435 0.52 -12.93 -6.67
N ASP A 436 1.50 -12.06 -6.97
CA ASP A 436 2.85 -12.19 -6.41
C ASP A 436 2.88 -11.88 -4.90
N GLU A 437 1.91 -11.13 -4.37
CA GLU A 437 1.72 -10.89 -2.94
C GLU A 437 1.23 -12.10 -2.14
N ILE A 438 0.69 -13.12 -2.82
CA ILE A 438 0.43 -14.46 -2.26
C ILE A 438 1.44 -15.51 -2.74
N GLY A 439 2.28 -15.20 -3.73
CA GLY A 439 3.30 -16.11 -4.26
C GLY A 439 2.75 -17.10 -5.27
N MET A 440 1.86 -16.65 -6.17
CA MET A 440 1.34 -17.48 -7.27
C MET A 440 2.44 -18.07 -8.15
N GLY A 441 2.18 -19.30 -8.62
CA GLY A 441 3.02 -20.00 -9.59
C GLY A 441 2.69 -19.67 -11.05
N ASP A 442 3.50 -20.21 -11.95
CA ASP A 442 3.28 -20.13 -13.41
C ASP A 442 2.92 -21.48 -14.03
N ASN A 443 2.43 -21.45 -15.27
CA ASN A 443 2.23 -22.64 -16.10
C ASN A 443 2.81 -22.39 -17.51
N VAL A 444 4.10 -22.67 -17.68
CA VAL A 444 4.85 -22.43 -18.93
C VAL A 444 4.32 -23.17 -20.15
N TYR A 445 3.39 -24.14 -19.98
CA TYR A 445 2.80 -24.94 -21.05
C TYR A 445 1.58 -24.29 -21.73
N LEU A 446 1.12 -23.11 -21.27
CA LEU A 446 -0.10 -22.45 -21.80
C LEU A 446 0.09 -21.66 -23.12
N GLY A 447 1.29 -21.67 -23.69
CA GLY A 447 1.60 -20.91 -24.90
C GLY A 447 1.81 -19.41 -24.65
N ASP A 448 2.59 -18.77 -25.53
CA ASP A 448 3.07 -17.38 -25.39
C ASP A 448 3.45 -17.03 -23.92
N ARG A 449 2.94 -15.92 -23.38
CA ARG A 449 3.12 -15.41 -22.02
C ARG A 449 1.96 -15.79 -21.08
N ASN A 450 0.94 -16.52 -21.56
CA ASN A 450 -0.26 -16.91 -20.79
C ASN A 450 0.06 -17.64 -19.48
N GLY A 451 1.23 -18.30 -19.40
CA GLY A 451 1.69 -19.00 -18.21
C GLY A 451 1.80 -18.14 -16.95
N VAL A 452 1.96 -16.82 -17.06
CA VAL A 452 1.95 -15.89 -15.90
C VAL A 452 0.61 -15.18 -15.70
N ARG A 453 -0.34 -15.33 -16.63
CA ARG A 453 -1.63 -14.61 -16.69
C ARG A 453 -2.84 -15.45 -16.21
N THR A 454 -2.59 -16.52 -15.45
CA THR A 454 -3.60 -17.44 -14.93
C THR A 454 -4.51 -16.81 -13.88
N PRO A 455 -5.75 -17.32 -13.66
CA PRO A 455 -6.71 -16.69 -12.77
C PRO A 455 -6.21 -16.53 -11.33
N MET A 456 -6.55 -15.39 -10.70
CA MET A 456 -6.18 -15.06 -9.32
C MET A 456 -6.72 -16.09 -8.31
N GLN A 457 -5.90 -16.49 -7.34
CA GLN A 457 -6.22 -17.58 -6.40
C GLN A 457 -6.83 -17.04 -5.10
N TRP A 458 -8.16 -16.94 -5.04
CA TRP A 458 -8.90 -16.33 -3.92
C TRP A 458 -9.13 -17.26 -2.73
N SER A 459 -9.41 -18.54 -2.98
CA SER A 459 -9.74 -19.55 -1.96
C SER A 459 -9.33 -20.95 -2.39
N GLY A 460 -9.46 -21.93 -1.48
CA GLY A 460 -9.36 -23.35 -1.80
C GLY A 460 -10.59 -23.96 -2.49
N ASP A 461 -11.62 -23.15 -2.79
CA ASP A 461 -12.83 -23.64 -3.46
C ASP A 461 -12.60 -23.88 -4.96
N ARG A 462 -13.64 -24.42 -5.63
CA ARG A 462 -13.67 -24.64 -7.08
C ARG A 462 -13.15 -23.42 -7.85
N ASN A 463 -12.29 -23.70 -8.84
CA ASN A 463 -11.64 -22.68 -9.66
C ASN A 463 -10.89 -21.62 -8.84
N ALA A 464 -10.30 -22.01 -7.70
CA ALA A 464 -9.64 -21.12 -6.76
C ALA A 464 -10.54 -19.98 -6.21
N GLY A 465 -11.87 -20.11 -6.30
CA GLY A 465 -12.82 -19.03 -5.99
C GLY A 465 -12.87 -17.90 -7.02
N PHE A 466 -12.13 -17.96 -8.13
CA PHE A 466 -12.16 -16.95 -9.20
C PHE A 466 -13.50 -16.91 -9.95
N SER A 467 -14.13 -18.07 -10.17
CA SER A 467 -15.35 -18.21 -10.99
C SER A 467 -16.19 -19.42 -10.57
N ALA A 468 -17.52 -19.27 -10.61
CA ALA A 468 -18.46 -20.39 -10.45
C ALA A 468 -18.63 -21.26 -11.72
N ALA A 469 -18.07 -20.83 -12.86
CA ALA A 469 -18.24 -21.48 -14.16
C ALA A 469 -17.72 -22.93 -14.21
N ASN A 470 -18.09 -23.69 -15.24
CA ASN A 470 -17.44 -24.98 -15.51
C ASN A 470 -15.93 -24.72 -15.73
N ARG A 471 -15.06 -25.52 -15.11
CA ARG A 471 -13.60 -25.38 -15.23
C ARG A 471 -13.12 -25.39 -16.69
N GLN A 472 -13.81 -26.11 -17.57
CA GLN A 472 -13.52 -26.16 -19.01
C GLN A 472 -13.96 -24.89 -19.79
N ARG A 473 -14.66 -23.96 -19.14
CA ARG A 473 -15.05 -22.65 -19.69
C ARG A 473 -14.19 -21.50 -19.19
N LEU A 474 -13.25 -21.75 -18.27
CA LEU A 474 -12.32 -20.70 -17.83
C LEU A 474 -11.46 -20.25 -19.02
N PHE A 475 -11.22 -18.94 -19.16
CA PHE A 475 -10.38 -18.41 -20.24
C PHE A 475 -8.95 -18.99 -20.21
N LEU A 476 -8.41 -19.22 -19.00
CA LEU A 476 -7.19 -19.98 -18.73
C LEU A 476 -7.40 -20.88 -17.49
N PRO A 477 -6.70 -22.03 -17.41
CA PRO A 477 -6.79 -22.89 -16.24
C PRO A 477 -6.10 -22.28 -15.02
N ILE A 478 -6.63 -22.60 -13.83
CA ILE A 478 -6.00 -22.34 -12.53
C ILE A 478 -4.70 -23.15 -12.37
N ILE A 479 -3.77 -22.69 -11.52
CA ILE A 479 -2.54 -23.44 -11.23
C ILE A 479 -2.87 -24.66 -10.35
N THR A 480 -2.58 -25.85 -10.87
CA THR A 480 -2.70 -27.13 -10.16
C THR A 480 -1.35 -27.86 -10.03
N ASP A 481 -0.23 -27.15 -10.18
CA ASP A 481 1.08 -27.67 -9.83
C ASP A 481 1.17 -27.86 -8.29
N PRO A 482 1.74 -28.96 -7.76
CA PRO A 482 1.78 -29.22 -6.32
C PRO A 482 2.50 -28.16 -5.46
N GLU A 483 3.48 -27.43 -6.00
CA GLU A 483 4.24 -26.41 -5.25
C GLU A 483 3.45 -25.09 -5.14
N TYR A 484 2.57 -24.81 -6.11
CA TYR A 484 1.81 -23.54 -6.21
C TYR A 484 0.28 -23.73 -6.20
N HIS A 485 -0.19 -24.93 -5.85
CA HIS A 485 -1.59 -25.35 -5.93
C HIS A 485 -2.52 -24.37 -5.22
N TYR A 486 -3.62 -23.97 -5.86
CA TYR A 486 -4.55 -22.98 -5.30
C TYR A 486 -5.10 -23.34 -3.92
N GLU A 487 -5.28 -24.62 -3.59
CA GLU A 487 -5.72 -25.08 -2.25
C GLU A 487 -4.72 -24.71 -1.13
N SER A 488 -3.43 -24.57 -1.47
CA SER A 488 -2.35 -24.15 -0.56
C SER A 488 -2.05 -22.65 -0.67
N ILE A 489 -2.03 -22.11 -1.89
CA ILE A 489 -1.68 -20.73 -2.20
C ILE A 489 -2.93 -19.97 -2.64
N ASN A 490 -3.64 -19.39 -1.67
CA ASN A 490 -4.79 -18.53 -1.94
C ASN A 490 -4.94 -17.39 -0.91
N VAL A 491 -5.67 -16.34 -1.30
CA VAL A 491 -5.94 -15.15 -0.47
C VAL A 491 -6.57 -15.53 0.86
N GLN A 492 -7.62 -16.36 0.88
CA GLN A 492 -8.34 -16.73 2.11
C GLN A 492 -7.42 -17.38 3.15
N ALA A 493 -6.71 -18.45 2.77
CA ALA A 493 -5.77 -19.15 3.65
C ALA A 493 -4.62 -18.26 4.14
N GLN A 494 -4.19 -17.29 3.33
CA GLN A 494 -3.18 -16.31 3.73
C GLN A 494 -3.74 -15.16 4.57
N GLN A 495 -5.01 -14.79 4.41
CA GLN A 495 -5.67 -13.79 5.25
C GLN A 495 -5.91 -14.32 6.67
N ASP A 496 -6.26 -15.61 6.80
CA ASP A 496 -6.47 -16.28 8.09
C ASP A 496 -5.15 -16.61 8.84
N ASN A 497 -4.00 -16.46 8.18
CA ASN A 497 -2.67 -16.70 8.77
C ASN A 497 -1.84 -15.39 8.88
N PRO A 498 -1.73 -14.77 10.06
CA PRO A 498 -0.95 -13.54 10.29
C PRO A 498 0.54 -13.58 9.90
N HIS A 499 1.09 -14.77 9.64
CA HIS A 499 2.49 -14.99 9.23
C HIS A 499 2.64 -15.29 7.72
N SER A 500 1.58 -15.09 6.92
CA SER A 500 1.56 -15.34 5.47
C SER A 500 2.41 -14.37 4.65
N LEU A 501 2.46 -14.53 3.31
CA LEU A 501 3.09 -13.54 2.43
C LEU A 501 2.22 -12.29 2.36
N LEU A 502 0.91 -12.48 2.21
CA LEU A 502 -0.08 -11.40 2.19
C LEU A 502 0.04 -10.47 3.42
N TRP A 503 0.09 -11.02 4.63
CA TRP A 503 0.26 -10.21 5.85
C TRP A 503 1.65 -9.58 6.01
N TRP A 504 2.67 -10.15 5.39
CA TRP A 504 4.01 -9.53 5.35
C TRP A 504 4.04 -8.36 4.35
N MET A 505 3.50 -8.55 3.14
CA MET A 505 3.35 -7.52 2.12
C MET A 505 2.53 -6.33 2.63
N LYS A 506 1.38 -6.58 3.27
CA LYS A 506 0.56 -5.53 3.92
C LYS A 506 1.35 -4.68 4.91
N ARG A 507 2.19 -5.32 5.74
CA ARG A 507 3.06 -4.62 6.70
C ARG A 507 4.16 -3.83 6.02
N LEU A 508 4.79 -4.38 4.97
CA LEU A 508 5.82 -3.69 4.19
C LEU A 508 5.27 -2.45 3.48
N ILE A 509 4.10 -2.58 2.82
CA ILE A 509 3.40 -1.48 2.14
C ILE A 509 2.97 -0.41 3.15
N ALA A 510 2.36 -0.81 4.27
CA ALA A 510 1.96 0.12 5.33
C ALA A 510 3.15 0.86 5.96
N LEU A 511 4.32 0.20 6.05
CA LEU A 511 5.56 0.83 6.50
C LEU A 511 6.09 1.83 5.47
N ARG A 512 6.25 1.46 4.18
CA ARG A 512 6.70 2.40 3.14
C ARG A 512 5.83 3.66 3.09
N LYS A 513 4.51 3.52 3.20
CA LYS A 513 3.55 4.65 3.15
C LYS A 513 3.68 5.65 4.31
N GLN A 514 4.39 5.29 5.39
CA GLN A 514 4.67 6.22 6.50
C GLN A 514 5.95 7.03 6.29
N HIS A 515 6.76 6.68 5.29
CA HIS A 515 8.14 7.15 5.11
C HIS A 515 8.39 7.62 3.67
N PRO A 516 8.06 8.90 3.35
CA PRO A 516 8.19 9.45 2.00
C PRO A 516 9.61 9.38 1.42
N ALA A 517 10.65 9.24 2.26
CA ALA A 517 12.02 9.08 1.79
C ALA A 517 12.21 7.87 0.84
N PHE A 518 11.38 6.82 0.92
CA PHE A 518 11.41 5.73 -0.06
C PHE A 518 10.94 6.14 -1.45
N GLY A 519 9.89 6.96 -1.55
CA GLY A 519 9.36 7.44 -2.83
C GLY A 519 10.15 8.61 -3.40
N ARG A 520 10.45 9.62 -2.57
CA ARG A 520 10.96 10.92 -3.01
C ARG A 520 12.40 11.23 -2.61
N GLY A 521 13.03 10.39 -1.79
CA GLY A 521 14.38 10.66 -1.28
C GLY A 521 15.49 10.40 -2.28
N SER A 522 16.64 11.04 -2.05
CA SER A 522 17.90 10.73 -2.73
C SER A 522 18.31 9.26 -2.53
N LEU A 523 19.30 8.79 -3.28
CA LEU A 523 19.95 7.50 -3.08
C LEU A 523 21.46 7.74 -2.93
N GLU A 524 22.04 7.28 -1.83
CA GLU A 524 23.48 7.28 -1.60
C GLU A 524 23.93 5.85 -1.29
N PHE A 525 24.78 5.26 -2.14
CA PHE A 525 25.32 3.93 -1.89
C PHE A 525 26.43 3.95 -0.84
N LEU A 526 26.41 2.93 0.03
CA LEU A 526 27.51 2.64 0.92
C LEU A 526 28.36 1.52 0.32
N HIS A 527 29.67 1.58 0.53
CA HIS A 527 30.64 0.67 -0.09
C HIS A 527 31.41 -0.21 0.92
N PRO A 528 30.76 -1.00 1.81
CA PRO A 528 31.47 -2.05 2.58
C PRO A 528 32.30 -2.98 1.68
N GLU A 529 33.41 -3.49 2.20
CA GLU A 529 34.26 -4.45 1.49
C GLU A 529 33.52 -5.73 1.09
N ASN A 530 32.52 -6.15 1.90
CA ASN A 530 31.73 -7.33 1.61
C ASN A 530 30.70 -7.08 0.49
N ARG A 531 31.11 -7.42 -0.74
CA ARG A 531 30.29 -7.38 -1.96
C ARG A 531 28.93 -8.09 -1.88
N LYS A 532 28.75 -9.04 -0.96
CA LYS A 532 27.46 -9.73 -0.72
C LYS A 532 26.41 -8.86 -0.03
N VAL A 533 26.81 -7.70 0.52
CA VAL A 533 25.92 -6.79 1.24
C VAL A 533 25.73 -5.51 0.44
N LEU A 534 24.52 -5.34 -0.10
CA LEU A 534 24.06 -4.06 -0.65
C LEU A 534 23.63 -3.18 0.53
N ALA A 535 24.14 -1.94 0.58
CA ALA A 535 23.75 -0.97 1.60
C ALA A 535 23.67 0.43 1.00
N PHE A 536 22.68 1.21 1.41
CA PHE A 536 22.45 2.57 0.92
C PHE A 536 21.61 3.38 1.91
N VAL A 537 21.69 4.70 1.79
CA VAL A 537 20.85 5.65 2.52
C VAL A 537 19.85 6.30 1.55
N ARG A 538 18.63 6.50 2.03
CA ARG A 538 17.60 7.35 1.42
C ARG A 538 17.38 8.57 2.29
N GLU A 539 17.47 9.78 1.74
CA GLU A 539 17.23 11.03 2.49
C GLU A 539 16.16 11.91 1.81
N PHE A 540 15.17 12.36 2.60
CA PHE A 540 14.14 13.30 2.14
C PHE A 540 13.67 14.19 3.30
N GLN A 541 13.74 15.52 3.13
CA GLN A 541 13.24 16.49 4.12
C GLN A 541 13.74 16.25 5.57
N GLY A 542 14.96 15.73 5.73
CA GLY A 542 15.57 15.39 7.02
C GLY A 542 15.22 14.01 7.59
N GLU A 543 14.29 13.27 6.97
CA GLU A 543 14.14 11.83 7.20
C GLU A 543 15.28 11.09 6.51
N ARG A 544 15.93 10.17 7.24
CA ARG A 544 17.03 9.32 6.76
C ARG A 544 16.74 7.86 7.03
N ILE A 545 16.86 7.03 6.00
CA ILE A 545 16.63 5.59 6.07
C ILE A 545 17.86 4.87 5.55
N LEU A 546 18.52 4.11 6.43
CA LEU A 546 19.60 3.19 6.08
C LEU A 546 19.01 1.82 5.74
N VAL A 547 19.29 1.34 4.54
CA VAL A 547 18.91 0.01 4.06
C VAL A 547 20.17 -0.86 3.99
N VAL A 548 20.09 -2.08 4.52
CA VAL A 548 21.19 -3.05 4.49
C VAL A 548 20.63 -4.42 4.11
N ALA A 549 21.11 -5.02 3.03
CA ALA A 549 20.53 -6.20 2.41
C ALA A 549 21.60 -7.26 2.07
N ASN A 550 21.45 -8.47 2.59
CA ASN A 550 22.34 -9.59 2.31
C ASN A 550 21.85 -10.37 1.09
N LEU A 551 22.58 -10.28 -0.02
CA LEU A 551 22.29 -11.03 -1.26
C LEU A 551 22.68 -12.52 -1.14
N SER A 552 23.51 -12.89 -0.16
CA SER A 552 23.99 -14.27 0.02
C SER A 552 22.98 -15.20 0.69
N ARG A 553 22.98 -16.47 0.27
CA ARG A 553 22.28 -17.59 0.93
C ARG A 553 22.92 -18.03 2.25
N TYR A 554 23.98 -17.36 2.69
CA TYR A 554 24.68 -17.63 3.95
C TYR A 554 24.69 -16.38 4.84
N VAL A 555 25.00 -16.57 6.13
CA VAL A 555 25.22 -15.45 7.07
C VAL A 555 26.36 -14.58 6.55
N GLN A 556 26.19 -13.25 6.61
CA GLN A 556 27.21 -12.27 6.28
C GLN A 556 27.39 -11.27 7.43
N TYR A 557 28.55 -10.63 7.48
CA TYR A 557 28.76 -9.40 8.22
C TYR A 557 29.20 -8.29 7.27
N ALA A 558 28.99 -7.05 7.66
CA ALA A 558 29.52 -5.87 6.98
C ALA A 558 29.92 -4.82 8.02
N GLU A 559 30.93 -4.03 7.66
CA GLU A 559 31.30 -2.80 8.35
C GLU A 559 30.92 -1.63 7.44
N LEU A 560 30.03 -0.78 7.92
CA LEU A 560 29.48 0.33 7.14
C LEU A 560 30.13 1.64 7.59
N ASP A 561 30.70 2.42 6.67
CA ASP A 561 31.03 3.81 6.98
C ASP A 561 29.73 4.60 7.12
N LEU A 562 29.44 5.02 8.35
CA LEU A 562 28.32 5.88 8.72
C LEU A 562 28.82 7.13 9.46
N SER A 563 30.10 7.49 9.32
CA SER A 563 30.74 8.60 10.05
C SER A 563 30.01 9.93 9.88
N ALA A 564 29.43 10.19 8.70
CA ALA A 564 28.56 11.34 8.41
C ALA A 564 27.29 11.42 9.29
N PHE A 565 26.90 10.31 9.92
CA PHE A 565 25.71 10.17 10.78
C PHE A 565 26.08 9.96 12.26
N ALA A 566 27.32 10.25 12.66
CA ALA A 566 27.78 10.11 14.04
C ALA A 566 26.86 10.82 15.06
N GLY A 567 26.58 10.13 16.16
CA GLY A 567 25.64 10.56 17.20
C GLY A 567 24.18 10.19 16.93
N GLN A 568 23.80 9.76 15.72
CA GLN A 568 22.46 9.23 15.44
C GLN A 568 22.33 7.75 15.88
N VAL A 569 21.10 7.33 16.16
CA VAL A 569 20.73 5.97 16.54
C VAL A 569 19.97 5.33 15.37
N PRO A 570 20.43 4.18 14.82
CA PRO A 570 19.63 3.41 13.88
C PRO A 570 18.48 2.73 14.63
N VAL A 571 17.25 2.92 14.16
CA VAL A 571 16.05 2.28 14.73
C VAL A 571 15.45 1.36 13.68
N GLU A 572 15.50 0.06 13.94
CA GLU A 572 14.98 -0.99 13.05
C GLU A 572 13.47 -0.80 12.86
N MET A 573 13.01 -0.66 11.61
CA MET A 573 11.70 -0.07 11.31
C MET A 573 10.50 -1.02 11.47
N PHE A 574 10.69 -2.34 11.46
CA PHE A 574 9.60 -3.31 11.65
C PHE A 574 9.26 -3.54 13.12
N GLY A 575 10.26 -3.56 14.01
CA GLY A 575 10.12 -3.78 15.46
C GLY A 575 10.35 -2.54 16.33
N HIS A 576 10.81 -1.43 15.75
CA HIS A 576 11.26 -0.22 16.46
C HIS A 576 12.38 -0.49 17.49
N VAL A 577 13.34 -1.34 17.13
CA VAL A 577 14.47 -1.72 17.98
C VAL A 577 15.62 -0.72 17.78
N GLU A 578 16.00 -0.01 18.84
CA GLU A 578 17.18 0.86 18.87
C GLU A 578 18.46 0.01 18.81
N PHE A 579 19.29 0.25 17.80
CA PHE A 579 20.64 -0.30 17.67
C PHE A 579 21.67 0.62 18.37
N PRO A 580 22.95 0.21 18.51
CA PRO A 580 23.98 1.08 19.08
C PRO A 580 24.07 2.43 18.35
N THR A 581 24.37 3.50 19.09
CA THR A 581 24.63 4.82 18.49
C THR A 581 25.80 4.77 17.51
N ILE A 582 25.65 5.43 16.36
CA ILE A 582 26.71 5.57 15.36
C ILE A 582 27.84 6.43 15.95
N GLY A 583 29.08 5.97 15.81
CA GLY A 583 30.28 6.72 16.18
C GLY A 583 31.20 6.94 14.99
N GLU A 584 32.45 7.33 15.25
CA GLU A 584 33.47 7.58 14.22
C GLU A 584 34.07 6.29 13.61
N ARG A 585 33.81 5.12 14.21
CA ARG A 585 34.28 3.82 13.70
C ARG A 585 33.21 3.17 12.81
N PRO A 586 33.61 2.35 11.82
CA PRO A 586 32.67 1.61 10.98
C PRO A 586 31.62 0.84 11.79
N PHE A 587 30.38 0.94 11.34
CA PHE A 587 29.23 0.34 12.00
C PHE A 587 29.12 -1.14 11.62
N PHE A 588 29.43 -2.01 12.59
CA PHE A 588 29.39 -3.46 12.39
C PHE A 588 27.96 -4.01 12.44
N VAL A 589 27.56 -4.75 11.42
CA VAL A 589 26.25 -5.39 11.31
C VAL A 589 26.37 -6.83 10.82
N THR A 590 25.52 -7.72 11.34
CA THR A 590 25.40 -9.12 10.87
C THR A 590 24.01 -9.40 10.33
N LEU A 591 23.94 -10.16 9.23
CA LEU A 591 22.70 -10.47 8.52
C LEU A 591 22.59 -11.97 8.30
N GLY A 592 21.41 -12.53 8.58
CA GLY A 592 21.08 -13.91 8.22
C GLY A 592 20.99 -14.12 6.70
N PRO A 593 20.93 -15.38 6.22
CA PRO A 593 20.70 -15.70 4.82
C PRO A 593 19.50 -14.96 4.22
N HIS A 594 19.74 -14.20 3.15
CA HIS A 594 18.76 -13.36 2.46
C HIS A 594 17.97 -12.39 3.38
N ALA A 595 18.54 -11.98 4.53
CA ALA A 595 17.94 -10.98 5.40
C ALA A 595 18.24 -9.56 4.92
N PHE A 596 17.34 -8.63 5.20
CA PHE A 596 17.57 -7.19 5.08
C PHE A 596 17.08 -6.47 6.33
N TYR A 597 17.59 -5.26 6.54
CA TYR A 597 17.13 -4.33 7.56
C TYR A 597 16.83 -2.98 6.90
N TRP A 598 15.77 -2.33 7.39
CA TRP A 598 15.53 -0.91 7.19
C TRP A 598 15.67 -0.23 8.56
N PHE A 599 16.50 0.79 8.66
CA PHE A 599 16.69 1.58 9.87
C PHE A 599 16.33 3.04 9.61
N GLN A 600 15.47 3.63 10.44
CA GLN A 600 15.36 5.08 10.50
C GLN A 600 16.54 5.60 11.33
N LEU A 601 17.33 6.53 10.79
CA LEU A 601 18.42 7.16 11.55
C LEU A 601 17.84 8.35 12.32
N VAL A 602 17.76 8.23 13.65
CA VAL A 602 17.20 9.29 14.50
C VAL A 602 18.30 9.97 15.33
N THR A 603 18.31 11.29 15.35
CA THR A 603 19.08 12.00 16.38
C THR A 603 18.40 11.75 17.73
N PRO A 604 19.09 11.17 18.73
CA PRO A 604 18.50 10.96 20.05
C PRO A 604 18.13 12.32 20.63
N ALA A 605 16.84 12.50 20.95
CA ALA A 605 16.38 13.72 21.59
C ALA A 605 17.19 13.95 22.86
N THR A 606 17.76 15.14 23.02
CA THR A 606 18.51 15.51 24.23
C THR A 606 17.58 15.33 25.42
N THR A 607 17.81 14.27 26.20
CA THR A 607 17.13 14.05 27.48
C THR A 607 17.68 15.03 28.50
N ALA A 608 17.33 16.31 28.32
CA ALA A 608 17.22 17.23 29.43
C ALA A 608 16.22 16.61 30.40
N GLY A 609 16.74 16.08 31.52
CA GLY A 609 15.96 15.40 32.56
C GLY A 609 15.12 16.36 33.39
N GLY A 610 14.30 17.18 32.73
CA GLY A 610 13.27 18.00 33.34
C GLY A 610 11.91 17.35 33.18
N GLU A 611 11.09 17.38 34.23
CA GLU A 611 9.67 17.07 34.12
C GLU A 611 9.02 18.07 33.15
N ALA A 612 8.77 17.63 31.92
CA ALA A 612 8.16 18.48 30.91
C ALA A 612 6.76 18.91 31.36
N GLY A 613 6.55 20.22 31.44
CA GLY A 613 5.28 20.82 31.82
C GLY A 613 4.15 20.49 30.83
N PRO A 614 2.91 20.91 31.16
CA PRO A 614 1.73 20.72 30.31
C PRO A 614 1.98 21.28 28.90
N ALA A 615 1.74 20.46 27.88
CA ALA A 615 2.03 20.82 26.49
C ALA A 615 1.15 21.95 25.97
N THR A 616 1.68 22.77 25.06
CA THR A 616 0.91 23.78 24.33
C THR A 616 0.30 23.17 23.07
N LEU A 617 -1.00 23.38 22.89
CA LEU A 617 -1.83 22.92 21.79
C LEU A 617 -2.25 24.10 20.90
N PRO A 618 -2.46 23.90 19.59
CA PRO A 618 -2.91 24.98 18.69
C PRO A 618 -4.30 25.49 19.06
N SER A 619 -4.55 26.77 18.74
CA SER A 619 -5.84 27.46 18.79
C SER A 619 -7.02 26.56 18.45
N ALA A 620 -8.03 26.50 19.31
CA ALA A 620 -9.26 25.74 19.10
C ALA A 620 -10.45 26.49 19.71
N GLY A 621 -11.51 26.71 18.92
CA GLY A 621 -12.71 27.44 19.36
C GLY A 621 -13.53 26.64 20.38
N ASP A 622 -13.67 25.34 20.13
CA ASP A 622 -14.38 24.41 21.01
C ASP A 622 -13.65 23.05 21.11
N LEU A 623 -14.13 22.17 21.99
CA LEU A 623 -13.56 20.84 22.20
C LEU A 623 -13.72 19.93 20.98
N ALA A 624 -14.74 20.11 20.15
CA ALA A 624 -14.95 19.30 18.94
C ALA A 624 -13.92 19.62 17.85
N SER A 625 -13.54 20.89 17.71
CA SER A 625 -12.58 21.39 16.72
C SER A 625 -11.15 20.82 16.91
N LEU A 626 -10.81 20.36 18.12
CA LEU A 626 -9.57 19.62 18.41
C LEU A 626 -9.53 18.21 17.78
N PHE A 627 -10.67 17.66 17.38
CA PHE A 627 -10.77 16.33 16.75
C PHE A 627 -11.15 16.40 15.26
N GLN A 628 -11.69 17.52 14.79
CA GLN A 628 -12.05 17.75 13.38
C GLN A 628 -10.82 18.05 12.52
N ASP A 629 -9.88 18.84 13.03
CA ASP A 629 -8.64 19.16 12.33
C ASP A 629 -7.53 18.14 12.63
N ASP A 630 -6.82 17.72 11.58
CA ASP A 630 -5.83 16.66 11.64
C ASP A 630 -4.55 17.08 12.37
N VAL A 631 -4.17 18.36 12.27
CA VAL A 631 -2.99 18.93 12.95
C VAL A 631 -3.25 19.06 14.45
N ARG A 632 -4.41 19.60 14.84
CA ARG A 632 -4.89 19.67 16.23
C ARG A 632 -5.03 18.29 16.85
N ARG A 633 -5.62 17.32 16.12
CA ARG A 633 -5.77 15.93 16.60
C ARG A 633 -4.41 15.31 16.87
N ARG A 634 -3.45 15.43 15.95
CA ARG A 634 -2.08 14.94 16.17
C ARG A 634 -1.37 15.66 17.32
N ALA A 635 -1.55 16.97 17.48
CA ALA A 635 -0.99 17.73 18.61
C ALA A 635 -1.54 17.24 19.96
N LEU A 636 -2.86 17.03 20.06
CA LEU A 636 -3.50 16.44 21.23
C LEU A 636 -2.92 15.06 21.54
N LEU A 637 -2.92 14.13 20.58
CA LEU A 637 -2.43 12.77 20.80
C LEU A 637 -0.95 12.71 21.21
N ARG A 638 -0.10 13.62 20.71
CA ARG A 638 1.30 13.76 21.16
C ARG A 638 1.44 14.28 22.60
N SER A 639 0.46 15.03 23.12
CA SER A 639 0.47 15.50 24.51
C SER A 639 0.03 14.45 25.55
N LEU A 640 -0.79 13.47 25.14
CA LEU A 640 -1.36 12.49 26.08
C LEU A 640 -0.31 11.59 26.78
N PRO A 641 0.78 11.11 26.16
CA PRO A 641 1.75 10.24 26.83
C PRO A 641 2.36 10.79 28.13
N SER A 642 2.66 12.09 28.22
CA SER A 642 3.18 12.70 29.45
C SER A 642 2.10 12.79 30.52
N TYR A 643 0.90 13.26 30.15
CA TYR A 643 -0.25 13.31 31.05
C TYR A 643 -0.59 11.93 31.63
N LEU A 644 -0.71 10.91 30.78
CA LEU A 644 -1.04 9.53 31.14
C LEU A 644 -0.02 8.94 32.11
N ARG A 645 1.28 9.07 31.85
CA ARG A 645 2.35 8.57 32.75
C ARG A 645 2.32 9.21 34.13
N ALA A 646 1.95 10.49 34.21
CA ALA A 646 1.75 11.18 35.48
C ALA A 646 0.52 10.68 36.27
N ARG A 647 -0.44 9.99 35.64
CA ARG A 647 -1.64 9.48 36.33
C ARG A 647 -1.32 8.28 37.22
N ARG A 648 -1.98 8.18 38.38
CA ARG A 648 -1.87 6.99 39.25
C ARG A 648 -2.65 5.78 38.71
N TRP A 649 -3.71 6.01 37.94
CA TRP A 649 -4.53 4.96 37.32
C TRP A 649 -3.90 4.34 36.07
N PHE A 650 -2.85 4.95 35.49
CA PHE A 650 -2.12 4.37 34.35
C PHE A 650 -1.16 3.28 34.85
N GLY A 651 -1.45 2.02 34.53
CA GLY A 651 -0.74 0.86 35.07
C GLY A 651 0.64 0.64 34.45
N ALA A 652 0.76 0.88 33.15
CA ALA A 652 1.96 0.55 32.36
C ALA A 652 3.08 1.61 32.44
N LYS A 653 3.38 2.13 33.64
CA LYS A 653 4.36 3.24 33.83
C LYS A 653 5.77 2.92 33.37
N THR A 654 6.16 1.65 33.43
CA THR A 654 7.48 1.15 33.01
C THR A 654 7.58 0.86 31.52
N ARG A 655 6.46 0.80 30.78
CA ARG A 655 6.46 0.50 29.34
C ARG A 655 6.66 1.76 28.49
N ARG A 656 7.26 1.58 27.32
CA ARG A 656 7.38 2.64 26.31
C ARG A 656 6.09 2.68 25.49
N ILE A 657 5.35 3.79 25.59
CA ILE A 657 4.16 4.03 24.76
C ILE A 657 4.65 4.27 23.33
N ARG A 658 4.22 3.42 22.40
CA ARG A 658 4.46 3.55 20.97
C ARG A 658 3.49 4.55 20.34
N GLU A 659 2.21 4.40 20.68
CA GLU A 659 1.12 5.16 20.05
C GLU A 659 -0.08 5.30 21.00
N VAL A 660 -0.82 6.41 20.87
CA VAL A 660 -2.10 6.64 21.54
C VAL A 660 -3.17 6.87 20.49
N ARG A 661 -4.15 5.97 20.41
CA ARG A 661 -5.28 6.05 19.48
C ARG A 661 -6.57 6.40 20.21
N VAL A 662 -7.47 7.12 19.55
CA VAL A 662 -8.86 7.31 20.01
C VAL A 662 -9.72 6.31 19.24
N SER A 663 -10.18 5.27 19.93
CA SER A 663 -11.04 4.23 19.36
C SER A 663 -12.52 4.63 19.30
N ASP A 664 -12.98 5.49 20.22
CA ASP A 664 -14.29 6.13 20.16
C ASP A 664 -14.31 7.44 20.98
N ARG A 665 -15.26 8.32 20.68
CA ARG A 665 -15.53 9.58 21.38
C ARG A 665 -17.03 9.76 21.61
N MET A 666 -17.42 10.06 22.85
CA MET A 666 -18.80 10.34 23.26
C MET A 666 -18.91 11.75 23.82
N THR A 667 -19.83 12.56 23.33
CA THR A 667 -20.09 13.89 23.90
C THR A 667 -20.99 13.76 25.14
N ILE A 668 -20.58 14.38 26.23
CA ILE A 668 -21.29 14.46 27.51
C ILE A 668 -21.54 15.95 27.79
N SER A 669 -22.81 16.34 27.88
CA SER A 669 -23.21 17.72 28.13
C SER A 669 -24.00 17.81 29.44
N GLY A 670 -23.73 18.84 30.25
CA GLY A 670 -24.39 19.04 31.54
C GLY A 670 -24.26 20.48 32.04
N GLY A 671 -25.38 21.19 32.10
CA GLY A 671 -25.36 22.66 32.22
C GLY A 671 -24.62 23.26 31.03
N ASP A 672 -23.73 24.21 31.30
CA ASP A 672 -22.91 24.89 30.29
C ASP A 672 -21.61 24.14 29.93
N LEU A 673 -21.39 22.92 30.44
CA LEU A 673 -20.20 22.12 30.12
C LEU A 673 -20.40 21.31 28.84
N ASP A 674 -19.47 21.47 27.88
CA ASP A 674 -19.22 20.51 26.79
C ASP A 674 -17.97 19.67 27.09
N ALA A 675 -18.16 18.36 27.23
CA ALA A 675 -17.09 17.40 27.54
C ALA A 675 -17.11 16.20 26.58
N ALA A 676 -15.94 15.60 26.37
CA ALA A 676 -15.76 14.43 25.51
C ALA A 676 -15.16 13.28 26.32
N LEU A 677 -15.90 12.18 26.45
CA LEU A 677 -15.38 10.91 26.96
C LEU A 677 -14.68 10.16 25.82
N LEU A 678 -13.36 10.04 25.89
CA LEU A 678 -12.54 9.28 24.94
C LEU A 678 -12.37 7.83 25.41
N ILE A 679 -12.44 6.88 24.48
CA ILE A 679 -11.92 5.53 24.65
C ILE A 679 -10.54 5.49 23.98
N LEU A 680 -9.48 5.52 24.79
CA LEU A 680 -8.11 5.46 24.32
C LEU A 680 -7.63 4.01 24.19
N GLU A 681 -6.96 3.70 23.10
CA GLU A 681 -6.16 2.48 22.94
C GLU A 681 -4.68 2.87 22.96
N ILE A 682 -3.93 2.31 23.91
CA ILE A 682 -2.52 2.58 24.14
C ILE A 682 -1.73 1.39 23.62
N LEU A 683 -0.91 1.63 22.60
CA LEU A 683 -0.01 0.63 22.03
C LEU A 683 1.37 0.83 22.62
N TYR A 684 1.99 -0.25 23.08
CA TYR A 684 3.34 -0.26 23.65
C TYR A 684 4.35 -0.78 22.62
N ASN A 685 5.65 -0.57 22.87
CA ASN A 685 6.70 -1.28 22.14
C ASN A 685 6.70 -2.78 22.49
N ASP A 686 6.25 -3.12 23.70
CA ASP A 686 6.25 -4.46 24.28
C ASP A 686 4.91 -4.82 24.97
N GLY A 687 4.36 -6.00 24.67
CA GLY A 687 3.12 -6.51 25.28
C GLY A 687 1.82 -6.07 24.58
N ASP A 688 0.69 -6.50 25.13
CA ASP A 688 -0.65 -6.25 24.56
C ASP A 688 -1.09 -4.77 24.70
N PRO A 689 -1.88 -4.24 23.74
CA PRO A 689 -2.50 -2.93 23.89
C PRO A 689 -3.48 -2.85 25.07
N GLU A 690 -3.49 -1.71 25.77
CA GLU A 690 -4.38 -1.45 26.90
C GLU A 690 -5.41 -0.36 26.57
N THR A 691 -6.64 -0.53 27.05
CA THR A 691 -7.76 0.41 26.81
C THR A 691 -8.04 1.24 28.05
N TYR A 692 -8.06 2.57 27.90
CA TYR A 692 -8.31 3.54 28.98
C TYR A 692 -9.48 4.47 28.62
N LEU A 693 -10.09 5.07 29.65
CA LEU A 693 -11.11 6.12 29.49
C LEU A 693 -10.51 7.46 29.93
N LEU A 694 -10.66 8.50 29.10
CA LEU A 694 -10.22 9.85 29.43
C LEU A 694 -11.33 10.86 29.08
N PRO A 695 -12.02 11.42 30.08
CA PRO A 695 -12.88 12.59 29.90
C PRO A 695 -12.02 13.83 29.67
N LEU A 696 -12.36 14.64 28.68
CA LEU A 696 -11.73 15.93 28.42
C LEU A 696 -12.78 17.04 28.40
N ALA A 697 -12.41 18.20 28.91
CA ALA A 697 -13.14 19.46 28.77
C ALA A 697 -12.17 20.60 28.43
N LEU A 698 -12.66 21.63 27.74
CA LEU A 698 -11.89 22.81 27.34
C LEU A 698 -12.45 24.05 28.04
N ALA A 699 -11.68 24.61 28.98
CA ALA A 699 -12.05 25.80 29.71
C ALA A 699 -12.02 27.05 28.81
N SER A 700 -12.87 28.03 29.11
CA SER A 700 -12.64 29.42 28.71
C SER A 700 -11.41 30.00 29.43
N ALA A 701 -10.90 31.15 28.98
CA ALA A 701 -9.77 31.82 29.64
C ALA A 701 -10.13 32.25 31.08
N GLU A 702 -11.38 32.67 31.31
CA GLU A 702 -11.93 33.04 32.63
C GLU A 702 -12.16 31.84 33.57
N GLU A 703 -12.20 30.62 33.03
CA GLU A 703 -12.23 29.38 33.81
C GLU A 703 -10.85 28.75 34.00
N ALA A 704 -9.86 29.13 33.18
CA ALA A 704 -8.55 28.51 33.17
C ALA A 704 -7.81 28.68 34.52
N GLU A 705 -7.85 29.87 35.10
CA GLU A 705 -7.26 30.13 36.43
C GLU A 705 -7.90 29.23 37.50
N ARG A 706 -9.23 29.11 37.51
CA ARG A 706 -9.94 28.25 38.48
C ARG A 706 -9.53 26.79 38.36
N VAL A 707 -9.39 26.25 37.14
CA VAL A 707 -8.91 24.87 36.91
C VAL A 707 -7.47 24.71 37.40
N LEU A 708 -6.60 25.68 37.12
CA LEU A 708 -5.19 25.66 37.53
C LEU A 708 -5.00 25.75 39.05
N GLU A 709 -5.83 26.53 39.75
CA GLU A 709 -5.80 26.64 41.21
C GLU A 709 -6.38 25.40 41.90
N HIS A 710 -7.57 24.95 41.50
CA HIS A 710 -8.33 23.94 42.21
C HIS A 710 -7.95 22.50 41.81
N SER A 711 -7.45 22.30 40.60
CA SER A 711 -7.08 20.99 40.06
C SER A 711 -5.91 21.07 39.06
N PRO A 712 -4.73 21.59 39.47
CA PRO A 712 -3.56 21.70 38.59
C PRO A 712 -3.13 20.35 38.00
N HIS A 713 -3.41 19.26 38.71
CA HIS A 713 -3.13 17.90 38.27
C HIS A 713 -4.09 17.40 37.18
N ALA A 714 -5.25 18.02 36.97
CA ALA A 714 -6.19 17.66 35.90
C ALA A 714 -5.76 18.19 34.52
N LEU A 715 -4.81 19.14 34.48
CA LEU A 715 -4.34 19.79 33.26
C LEU A 715 -3.69 18.80 32.28
N VAL A 716 -4.22 18.75 31.06
CA VAL A 716 -3.69 17.94 29.94
C VAL A 716 -2.82 18.80 29.02
N GLY A 717 -3.24 20.04 28.75
CA GLY A 717 -2.49 20.99 27.94
C GLY A 717 -3.05 22.42 27.97
N ARG A 718 -2.26 23.39 27.52
CA ARG A 718 -2.67 24.78 27.31
C ARG A 718 -3.06 24.98 25.85
N VAL A 719 -4.19 25.61 25.57
CA VAL A 719 -4.63 25.97 24.21
C VAL A 719 -4.41 27.47 24.04
N THR A 720 -3.70 27.88 22.99
CA THR A 720 -3.39 29.30 22.73
C THR A 720 -3.68 29.74 21.30
N ASP A 721 -4.12 30.99 21.17
CA ASP A 721 -4.41 31.65 19.89
C ASP A 721 -3.22 32.49 19.36
N GLY A 722 -2.10 32.53 20.09
CA GLY A 722 -0.89 33.25 19.71
C GLY A 722 0.13 33.33 20.85
N ALA A 723 1.16 34.19 20.70
CA ALA A 723 2.09 34.48 21.79
C ALA A 723 1.44 35.30 22.92
N ASP A 724 0.54 36.22 22.55
CA ASP A 724 -0.14 37.15 23.47
C ASP A 724 -1.66 36.86 23.61
N GLY A 725 -2.11 35.67 23.19
CA GLY A 725 -3.51 35.27 23.22
C GLY A 725 -4.02 34.84 24.62
N PRO A 726 -5.33 34.94 24.90
CA PRO A 726 -5.90 34.51 26.17
C PRO A 726 -5.76 32.98 26.34
N VAL A 727 -5.04 32.55 27.38
CA VAL A 727 -4.69 31.14 27.57
C VAL A 727 -5.90 30.34 28.04
N ARG A 728 -6.33 29.38 27.22
CA ARG A 728 -7.32 28.35 27.57
C ARG A 728 -6.62 27.09 28.06
N VAL A 729 -7.34 26.22 28.79
CA VAL A 729 -6.78 24.94 29.26
C VAL A 729 -7.68 23.77 28.88
N LEU A 730 -7.04 22.72 28.37
CA LEU A 730 -7.63 21.40 28.18
C LEU A 730 -7.30 20.56 29.42
N TYR A 731 -8.32 19.96 30.03
CA TYR A 731 -8.19 19.27 31.31
C TYR A 731 -9.10 18.04 31.40
N ASP A 732 -8.78 17.16 32.35
CA ASP A 732 -9.55 15.96 32.64
C ASP A 732 -10.88 16.32 33.33
N ALA A 733 -11.99 16.02 32.66
CA ALA A 733 -13.31 16.41 33.13
C ALA A 733 -13.77 15.64 34.39
N CYS A 734 -13.07 14.57 34.83
CA CYS A 734 -13.33 13.92 36.13
C CYS A 734 -13.12 14.84 37.34
N PHE A 735 -12.56 16.03 37.13
CA PHE A 735 -12.32 17.04 38.15
C PHE A 735 -13.26 18.25 38.01
N ASP A 736 -14.24 18.20 37.09
CA ASP A 736 -15.32 19.20 36.98
C ASP A 736 -16.63 18.66 37.60
N PRO A 737 -17.16 19.32 38.66
CA PRO A 737 -18.45 18.98 39.25
C PRO A 737 -19.63 18.92 38.26
N ARG A 738 -19.59 19.66 37.15
CA ARG A 738 -20.60 19.66 36.08
C ARG A 738 -20.59 18.32 35.33
N PHE A 739 -19.41 17.78 35.03
CA PHE A 739 -19.25 16.48 34.37
C PHE A 739 -19.75 15.34 35.26
N ASP A 740 -19.36 15.35 36.54
CA ASP A 740 -19.75 14.32 37.49
C ASP A 740 -21.27 14.27 37.71
N ARG A 741 -21.92 15.44 37.81
CA ARG A 741 -23.38 15.54 37.85
C ARG A 741 -24.02 15.02 36.57
N ALA A 742 -23.48 15.34 35.39
CA ALA A 742 -23.98 14.81 34.11
C ALA A 742 -23.88 13.28 34.04
N MET A 743 -22.78 12.70 34.53
CA MET A 743 -22.60 11.25 34.63
C MET A 743 -23.58 10.60 35.61
N LEU A 744 -23.86 11.26 36.75
CA LEU A 744 -24.87 10.80 37.71
C LEU A 744 -26.29 10.84 37.11
N ASP A 745 -26.60 11.85 36.29
CA ASP A 745 -27.90 11.96 35.60
C ASP A 745 -28.04 10.96 34.44
N VAL A 746 -26.96 10.61 33.74
CA VAL A 746 -26.93 9.48 32.80
C VAL A 746 -27.29 8.18 33.53
N ILE A 747 -26.74 7.94 34.72
CA ILE A 747 -27.04 6.77 35.56
C ILE A 747 -28.50 6.79 36.05
N GLY A 748 -28.93 7.88 36.68
CA GLY A 748 -30.27 8.02 37.27
C GLY A 748 -31.39 7.96 36.23
N GLY A 749 -31.20 8.66 35.10
CA GLY A 749 -32.12 8.65 33.97
C GLY A 749 -32.01 7.42 33.06
N ARG A 750 -31.11 6.47 33.37
CA ARG A 750 -30.82 5.26 32.56
C ARG A 750 -30.56 5.57 31.07
N ARG A 751 -29.89 6.70 30.82
CA ARG A 751 -29.67 7.22 29.46
C ARG A 751 -28.61 6.41 28.73
N ARG A 752 -28.68 6.42 27.39
CA ARG A 752 -27.67 5.86 26.50
C ARG A 752 -27.07 6.97 25.64
N VAL A 753 -25.78 7.22 25.80
CA VAL A 753 -25.00 8.10 24.92
C VAL A 753 -24.30 7.22 23.90
N ARG A 754 -24.36 7.59 22.61
CA ARG A 754 -23.67 6.87 21.53
C ARG A 754 -22.33 7.55 21.22
N GLY A 755 -21.31 6.76 20.95
CA GLY A 755 -20.05 7.23 20.39
C GLY A 755 -20.10 7.36 18.87
N ARG A 756 -19.08 8.02 18.32
CA ARG A 756 -18.90 8.23 16.88
C ARG A 756 -18.52 6.95 16.13
N ALA A 757 -17.77 6.05 16.77
CA ALA A 757 -17.35 4.75 16.21
C ALA A 757 -18.31 3.59 16.57
N GLY A 758 -19.51 3.89 17.05
CA GLY A 758 -20.56 2.90 17.33
C GLY A 758 -20.56 2.30 18.74
N GLY A 759 -19.61 2.68 19.60
CA GLY A 759 -19.66 2.38 21.04
C GLY A 759 -20.83 3.10 21.74
N ALA A 760 -21.07 2.77 23.00
CA ALA A 760 -22.08 3.46 23.80
C ALA A 760 -21.82 3.40 25.31
N LEU A 761 -22.03 4.53 25.98
CA LEU A 761 -22.16 4.64 27.42
C LEU A 761 -23.63 4.39 27.80
N THR A 762 -23.89 3.51 28.76
CA THR A 762 -25.24 3.24 29.27
C THR A 762 -25.28 3.38 30.78
N GLY A 763 -26.17 4.25 31.27
CA GLY A 763 -26.41 4.41 32.70
C GLY A 763 -27.33 3.33 33.25
N HIS A 764 -26.98 2.77 34.41
CA HIS A 764 -27.77 1.73 35.08
C HIS A 764 -27.92 2.04 36.57
N ALA A 765 -29.13 2.45 36.98
CA ALA A 765 -29.48 2.66 38.39
C ALA A 765 -30.12 1.40 39.02
N THR A 766 -29.58 0.97 40.17
CA THR A 766 -30.13 -0.10 41.02
C THR A 766 -31.36 0.38 41.80
N SER A 767 -32.09 -0.53 42.45
CA SER A 767 -33.24 -0.17 43.31
C SER A 767 -32.85 0.75 44.47
N ALA A 768 -31.65 0.58 45.03
CA ALA A 768 -31.12 1.42 46.11
C ALA A 768 -30.84 2.87 45.69
N PHE A 769 -30.62 3.14 44.39
CA PHE A 769 -30.27 4.48 43.90
C PHE A 769 -31.31 5.53 44.26
N ARG A 770 -32.62 5.22 44.14
CA ARG A 770 -33.70 6.17 44.50
C ARG A 770 -33.72 6.51 46.00
N GLY A 771 -33.37 5.56 46.87
CA GLY A 771 -33.29 5.81 48.31
C GLY A 771 -32.03 6.58 48.74
N LEU A 772 -30.96 6.55 47.94
CA LEU A 772 -29.70 7.25 48.20
C LEU A 772 -29.61 8.63 47.53
N ARG A 773 -30.27 8.84 46.38
CA ARG A 773 -30.27 10.13 45.65
C ARG A 773 -31.05 11.22 46.37
N GLY A 774 -32.04 10.86 47.20
CA GLY A 774 -32.92 11.84 47.87
C GLY A 774 -33.94 12.47 46.92
N ASP A 775 -34.49 13.61 47.33
CA ASP A 775 -35.32 14.43 46.45
C ASP A 775 -34.47 15.08 45.34
N ALA A 776 -35.03 15.25 44.14
CA ALA A 776 -34.29 15.75 42.98
C ALA A 776 -33.80 17.21 43.14
N SER A 777 -34.37 17.93 44.12
CA SER A 777 -34.01 19.28 44.55
C SER A 777 -32.74 19.34 45.42
N ALA A 778 -32.36 18.23 46.07
CA ALA A 778 -31.18 18.15 46.92
C ALA A 778 -29.92 17.87 46.08
N GLY A 779 -29.13 18.91 45.85
CA GLY A 779 -27.85 18.79 45.16
C GLY A 779 -26.89 17.86 45.93
N LEU A 780 -26.62 16.67 45.38
CA LEU A 780 -25.46 15.89 45.80
C LEU A 780 -24.23 16.49 45.14
N ASP A 781 -23.39 17.15 45.92
CA ASP A 781 -22.15 17.72 45.43
C ASP A 781 -21.11 16.62 45.19
N PRO A 782 -20.51 16.56 43.98
CA PRO A 782 -19.46 15.61 43.69
C PRO A 782 -18.14 16.04 44.34
N SER A 783 -17.41 15.07 44.87
CA SER A 783 -16.04 15.24 45.35
C SER A 783 -15.14 14.10 44.87
N PRO A 784 -14.06 14.38 44.12
CA PRO A 784 -13.07 13.37 43.76
C PRO A 784 -12.42 12.76 45.01
N SER A 785 -12.41 11.43 45.09
CA SER A 785 -11.82 10.67 46.19
C SER A 785 -10.31 10.87 46.25
N ARG A 786 -9.81 11.39 47.38
CA ARG A 786 -8.36 11.54 47.65
C ARG A 786 -7.66 10.25 48.08
N ALA A 787 -8.39 9.14 48.28
CA ALA A 787 -7.81 7.86 48.69
C ALA A 787 -7.03 7.18 47.55
N GLU A 788 -5.94 6.48 47.88
CA GLU A 788 -5.09 5.81 46.88
C GLU A 788 -5.84 4.67 46.16
N GLN A 789 -6.10 4.83 44.86
CA GLN A 789 -6.83 3.86 44.04
C GLN A 789 -6.26 3.79 42.62
N SER A 790 -6.45 2.64 41.98
CA SER A 790 -6.09 2.38 40.58
C SER A 790 -7.10 2.93 39.56
N ASN A 791 -8.14 3.64 40.01
CA ASN A 791 -9.16 4.29 39.19
C ASN A 791 -9.47 5.66 39.76
N THR A 792 -9.95 6.59 38.93
CA THR A 792 -10.61 7.80 39.42
C THR A 792 -11.96 7.43 40.01
N SER A 793 -12.23 7.85 41.25
CA SER A 793 -13.48 7.60 41.98
C SER A 793 -14.06 8.93 42.45
N VAL A 794 -15.35 9.14 42.23
CA VAL A 794 -16.09 10.34 42.68
C VAL A 794 -17.13 9.93 43.70
N LEU A 795 -17.20 10.69 44.79
CA LEU A 795 -18.21 10.57 45.85
C LEU A 795 -19.27 11.65 45.63
N PHE A 796 -20.53 11.33 45.91
CA PHE A 796 -21.66 12.26 45.75
C PHE A 796 -22.40 12.41 47.07
N GLY A 797 -22.40 13.62 47.63
CA GLY A 797 -22.95 13.94 48.95
C GLY A 797 -21.96 13.83 50.11
#